data_AF-A0A9E5UIW0-F1
#
_entry.id   AF-A0A9E5UIW0-F1
#
_cell.length_a   1.000
_cell.length_b   1.000
_cell.length_c   1.000
_cell.angle_alpha   90.00
_cell.angle_beta   90.00
_cell.angle_gamma   90.00
#
_symmetry.space_group_name_H-M   'P 1'
#
loop_
_entity.id
_entity.type
_entity.pdbx_description
1 polymer ?
#
loop_
_entity_poly.entity_id
_entity_poly.type
_entity_poly.pdbx_seq_one_letter_code
_entity_poly.pdbx_strand_id
1 'polypeptide(L)'
;MRALAAPRIRFAAALSALACLAFLSPAANAIWLTGSIAASSTDGGSAQIDFTCQGENPCRGTYVALFQDGGCQGGAIDTVVITGLDLSRSGTVSGTATFANFMDRGESRWPDGSCHHSNGPFPSFSTTFTGTWNGSSAQLAFAPPAGVTMSGSARVMSRLAKVSGSVSGSGPAGSANISFSCEGETPCVGSGTATFRESGCSNSFTFTERIGFTGLNLTQPGAISGIVLLRQGDYSVVQNADGTCAFSLRFGLDGGSQYSGSSGGSAGTLTLLGQDFSASGSFTATFETLPTSTRPPVFEMTVTSSITPTVSSATANIQYRPADVGQSGSVYTFAVAPRTLVSTGAESALVLGKTAPGKASGDDAPVACVLAQLNGSGQLQGVSASALQSYLSGVLSSQGQAVKVIDGVATANIAGATFYVGYGASATAMMSGGVNRNVITVPGTQVCQPKPPQTGWWWNAAEDGRGYTIESTGDKLFFAAYLYDVSGRSTWYIAAGPTSIDGSLFVGNLESYTNGQSLSGAFRSPVRPPVLNGQVTLAFNDEHHGTLIWPGGTVAIDRMEWGVGGVNAVPQANQPENGWWLSGLDDGRGFFIEWQAGIGFMAGFMYDDAGAPVWYIAANPLSANAQVFSSNWEQYTNGQTLTGTYRPPNRPPTLVGPATIQFSGPANAVMTMPGGRQVTLTRYRF
;
A
#
# COMPACT_ATOMS: atom_id res chain seq x y z
N MET A 1 -32.33 -21.98 -45.88
CA MET A 1 -32.98 -22.39 -44.62
C MET A 1 -32.26 -21.68 -43.49
N ARG A 2 -32.99 -20.93 -42.66
CA ARG A 2 -32.46 -20.13 -41.55
C ARG A 2 -31.87 -21.07 -40.48
N ALA A 3 -30.56 -21.04 -40.28
CA ALA A 3 -29.93 -21.68 -39.13
C ALA A 3 -30.15 -20.78 -37.90
N LEU A 4 -30.82 -21.33 -36.89
CA LEU A 4 -31.06 -20.71 -35.60
C LEU A 4 -29.71 -20.46 -34.90
N ALA A 5 -29.42 -19.20 -34.61
CA ALA A 5 -28.30 -18.81 -33.78
C ALA A 5 -28.50 -19.36 -32.34
N ALA A 6 -27.51 -20.09 -31.83
CA ALA A 6 -27.43 -20.46 -30.42
C ALA A 6 -27.37 -19.19 -29.56
N PRO A 7 -27.99 -19.17 -28.36
CA PRO A 7 -28.01 -17.98 -27.52
C PRO A 7 -26.59 -17.73 -27.00
N ARG A 8 -25.97 -16.65 -27.46
CA ARG A 8 -24.79 -16.08 -26.81
C ARG A 8 -25.23 -15.65 -25.41
N ILE A 9 -24.67 -16.24 -24.36
CA ILE A 9 -24.81 -15.74 -22.99
C ILE A 9 -24.13 -14.37 -22.97
N ARG A 10 -24.91 -13.33 -23.21
CA ARG A 10 -24.53 -11.96 -22.91
C ARG A 10 -24.60 -11.84 -21.41
N PHE A 11 -23.46 -11.71 -20.74
CA PHE A 11 -23.43 -11.23 -19.37
C PHE A 11 -24.06 -9.83 -19.38
N ALA A 12 -25.33 -9.75 -19.01
CA ALA A 12 -26.02 -8.48 -18.86
C ALA A 12 -25.35 -7.75 -17.70
N ALA A 13 -24.50 -6.77 -18.03
CA ALA A 13 -23.97 -5.81 -17.08
C ALA A 13 -25.16 -5.06 -16.46
N ALA A 14 -25.53 -5.43 -15.23
CA ALA A 14 -26.30 -4.53 -14.40
C ALA A 14 -25.39 -3.31 -14.13
N LEU A 15 -25.75 -2.16 -14.71
CA LEU A 15 -25.14 -0.88 -14.38
C LEU A 15 -25.41 -0.57 -12.89
N SER A 16 -24.53 -1.02 -12.02
CA SER A 16 -24.33 -0.42 -10.69
C SER A 16 -22.95 0.19 -10.66
N ALA A 17 -22.90 1.50 -10.94
CA ALA A 17 -21.72 2.33 -10.85
C ALA A 17 -21.28 2.44 -9.38
N LEU A 18 -20.39 1.56 -8.91
CA LEU A 18 -19.66 1.76 -7.66
C LEU A 18 -18.36 0.93 -7.62
N ALA A 19 -17.27 1.63 -7.29
CA ALA A 19 -15.94 1.15 -6.86
C ALA A 19 -14.93 0.67 -7.94
N CYS A 20 -14.14 1.62 -8.46
CA CYS A 20 -12.83 1.37 -9.10
C CYS A 20 -11.75 1.98 -8.20
N LEU A 21 -10.87 1.20 -7.60
CA LEU A 21 -9.92 1.68 -6.58
C LEU A 21 -8.66 0.78 -6.65
N ALA A 22 -7.47 1.23 -7.05
CA ALA A 22 -6.19 0.46 -7.05
C ALA A 22 -5.05 1.29 -6.42
N PHE A 23 -4.11 0.68 -5.67
CA PHE A 23 -3.29 1.40 -4.66
C PHE A 23 -1.79 1.07 -4.64
N LEU A 24 -1.06 2.07 -4.12
CA LEU A 24 0.22 1.98 -3.43
C LEU A 24 0.20 1.03 -2.22
N SER A 25 1.40 0.62 -1.80
CA SER A 25 1.68 -0.39 -0.78
C SER A 25 0.91 -0.19 0.53
N PRO A 26 0.14 -1.21 0.96
CA PRO A 26 -0.44 -1.27 2.30
C PRO A 26 0.63 -1.16 3.40
N ALA A 27 0.19 -0.82 4.60
CA ALA A 27 0.97 -0.82 5.84
C ALA A 27 2.04 -1.94 5.89
N ALA A 28 3.23 -1.65 6.43
CA ALA A 28 4.33 -2.61 6.62
C ALA A 28 3.94 -3.83 7.49
N ASN A 29 2.77 -3.79 8.15
CA ASN A 29 2.17 -4.88 8.93
C ASN A 29 0.88 -5.45 8.30
N ALA A 30 0.54 -5.10 7.07
CA ALA A 30 -0.63 -5.63 6.38
C ALA A 30 -0.43 -7.10 6.03
N ILE A 31 -1.44 -7.93 6.32
CA ILE A 31 -1.43 -9.33 5.90
C ILE A 31 -1.38 -9.39 4.38
N TRP A 32 -0.53 -10.30 3.90
CA TRP A 32 -0.55 -10.78 2.53
C TRP A 32 -1.39 -12.04 2.44
N LEU A 33 -2.30 -12.07 1.48
CA LEU A 33 -3.11 -13.22 1.13
C LEU A 33 -2.71 -13.71 -0.25
N THR A 34 -2.61 -15.04 -0.37
CA THR A 34 -2.66 -15.72 -1.66
C THR A 34 -3.91 -16.58 -1.69
N GLY A 35 -4.60 -16.61 -2.82
CA GLY A 35 -5.83 -17.36 -2.95
C GLY A 35 -6.07 -17.84 -4.37
N SER A 36 -7.04 -18.73 -4.48
CA SER A 36 -7.47 -19.34 -5.73
C SER A 36 -8.99 -19.40 -5.78
N ILE A 37 -9.57 -19.04 -6.91
CA ILE A 37 -11.02 -19.10 -7.16
C ILE A 37 -11.24 -19.97 -8.38
N ALA A 38 -12.06 -20.99 -8.23
CA ALA A 38 -12.53 -21.83 -9.30
C ALA A 38 -13.96 -21.44 -9.66
N ALA A 39 -14.22 -21.29 -10.95
CA ALA A 39 -15.53 -21.05 -11.53
C ALA A 39 -15.85 -22.12 -12.58
N SER A 40 -17.10 -22.56 -12.62
CA SER A 40 -17.61 -23.43 -13.68
C SER A 40 -19.01 -22.99 -14.08
N SER A 41 -19.33 -23.09 -15.35
CA SER A 41 -20.63 -22.72 -15.91
C SER A 41 -21.36 -23.93 -16.48
N THR A 42 -22.70 -23.84 -16.53
CA THR A 42 -23.55 -24.95 -16.98
C THR A 42 -23.40 -25.29 -18.47
N ASP A 43 -22.80 -24.41 -19.26
CA ASP A 43 -22.46 -24.60 -20.68
C ASP A 43 -21.08 -25.24 -20.89
N GLY A 44 -20.38 -25.64 -19.81
CA GLY A 44 -19.10 -26.34 -19.86
C GLY A 44 -17.87 -25.44 -19.81
N GLY A 45 -18.06 -24.13 -19.62
CA GLY A 45 -16.98 -23.19 -19.36
C GLY A 45 -16.39 -23.34 -17.95
N SER A 46 -15.12 -23.01 -17.80
CA SER A 46 -14.44 -22.95 -16.50
C SER A 46 -13.44 -21.81 -16.43
N ALA A 47 -13.17 -21.32 -15.22
CA ALA A 47 -12.11 -20.37 -14.97
C ALA A 47 -11.37 -20.70 -13.66
N GLN A 48 -10.05 -20.54 -13.69
CA GLN A 48 -9.19 -20.63 -12.51
C GLN A 48 -8.52 -19.27 -12.32
N ILE A 49 -8.75 -18.63 -11.18
CA ILE A 49 -8.20 -17.31 -10.85
C ILE A 49 -7.30 -17.47 -9.64
N ASP A 50 -6.00 -17.35 -9.83
CA ASP A 50 -5.05 -17.27 -8.73
C ASP A 50 -4.75 -15.80 -8.47
N PHE A 51 -4.75 -15.39 -7.20
CA PHE A 51 -4.51 -14.01 -6.82
C PHE A 51 -3.59 -13.90 -5.62
N THR A 52 -2.90 -12.77 -5.55
CA THR A 52 -2.17 -12.32 -4.38
C THR A 52 -2.66 -10.92 -4.06
N CYS A 53 -2.98 -10.63 -2.80
CA CYS A 53 -3.36 -9.30 -2.36
C CYS A 53 -2.80 -9.00 -0.98
N GLN A 54 -2.58 -7.73 -0.68
CA GLN A 54 -2.09 -7.25 0.61
C GLN A 54 -3.12 -6.28 1.21
N GLY A 55 -3.35 -6.37 2.52
CA GLY A 55 -4.34 -5.57 3.24
C GLY A 55 -5.54 -6.40 3.72
N GLU A 56 -6.42 -5.74 4.47
CA GLU A 56 -7.66 -6.36 4.98
C GLU A 56 -8.85 -5.79 4.23
N ASN A 57 -9.13 -4.52 4.45
CA ASN A 57 -10.22 -3.83 3.79
C ASN A 57 -9.78 -2.43 3.41
N PRO A 58 -9.34 -2.21 2.17
CA PRO A 58 -9.27 -3.16 1.05
C PRO A 58 -8.02 -4.06 1.06
N CYS A 59 -8.16 -5.34 0.67
CA CYS A 59 -7.04 -6.18 0.22
C CYS A 59 -6.80 -5.94 -1.27
N ARG A 60 -5.55 -5.65 -1.65
CA ARG A 60 -5.21 -5.16 -3.00
C ARG A 60 -4.04 -5.91 -3.58
N GLY A 61 -4.14 -6.30 -4.83
CA GLY A 61 -3.00 -6.88 -5.52
C GLY A 61 -3.35 -7.29 -6.94
N THR A 62 -2.88 -8.46 -7.34
CA THR A 62 -2.91 -8.91 -8.72
C THR A 62 -3.48 -10.31 -8.84
N TYR A 63 -4.05 -10.60 -9.99
CA TYR A 63 -4.53 -11.94 -10.32
C TYR A 63 -3.97 -12.41 -11.67
N VAL A 64 -3.89 -13.72 -11.81
CA VAL A 64 -3.78 -14.42 -13.09
C VAL A 64 -5.00 -15.33 -13.20
N ALA A 65 -5.77 -15.15 -14.26
CA ALA A 65 -6.92 -15.98 -14.57
C ALA A 65 -6.66 -16.79 -15.82
N LEU A 66 -7.14 -18.02 -15.81
CA LEU A 66 -7.17 -18.94 -16.93
C LEU A 66 -8.63 -19.27 -17.22
N PHE A 67 -9.01 -19.23 -18.48
CA PHE A 67 -10.35 -19.53 -18.94
C PHE A 67 -10.31 -20.75 -19.85
N GLN A 68 -11.33 -21.59 -19.78
CA GLN A 68 -11.55 -22.66 -20.73
C GLN A 68 -13.02 -22.64 -21.15
N ASP A 69 -13.28 -22.36 -22.42
CA ASP A 69 -14.64 -22.31 -22.99
C ASP A 69 -14.64 -22.93 -24.39
N GLY A 70 -15.61 -23.79 -24.69
CA GLY A 70 -15.75 -24.43 -26.02
C GLY A 70 -14.53 -25.23 -26.52
N GLY A 71 -13.58 -25.57 -25.63
CA GLY A 71 -12.29 -26.21 -25.96
C GLY A 71 -11.16 -25.23 -26.29
N CYS A 72 -11.40 -23.92 -26.18
CA CYS A 72 -10.39 -22.86 -26.29
C CYS A 72 -9.86 -22.48 -24.89
N GLN A 73 -8.59 -22.08 -24.81
CA GLN A 73 -7.94 -21.64 -23.57
C GLN A 73 -7.49 -20.19 -23.66
N GLY A 74 -7.94 -19.39 -22.69
CA GLY A 74 -7.62 -17.97 -22.58
C GLY A 74 -6.98 -17.60 -21.25
N GLY A 75 -6.45 -16.39 -21.19
CA GLY A 75 -5.82 -15.85 -19.99
C GLY A 75 -6.20 -14.40 -19.74
N ALA A 76 -6.14 -13.99 -18.47
CA ALA A 76 -6.13 -12.59 -18.08
C ALA A 76 -5.13 -12.36 -16.96
N ILE A 77 -4.45 -11.23 -17.02
CA ILE A 77 -3.58 -10.77 -15.94
C ILE A 77 -3.82 -9.30 -15.65
N ASP A 78 -4.31 -9.02 -14.45
CA ASP A 78 -4.57 -7.65 -14.03
C ASP A 78 -4.65 -7.55 -12.50
N THR A 79 -5.26 -6.48 -12.02
CA THR A 79 -5.41 -6.15 -10.61
C THR A 79 -6.69 -6.71 -9.99
N VAL A 80 -6.62 -7.06 -8.70
CA VAL A 80 -7.76 -7.47 -7.88
C VAL A 80 -7.88 -6.58 -6.65
N VAL A 81 -9.13 -6.29 -6.28
CA VAL A 81 -9.47 -5.51 -5.10
C VAL A 81 -10.55 -6.25 -4.33
N ILE A 82 -10.31 -6.52 -3.06
CA ILE A 82 -11.26 -7.17 -2.17
C ILE A 82 -11.62 -6.20 -1.05
N THR A 83 -12.87 -5.83 -0.94
CA THR A 83 -13.41 -4.95 0.12
C THR A 83 -14.32 -5.72 1.06
N GLY A 84 -14.50 -5.21 2.28
CA GLY A 84 -15.32 -5.83 3.33
C GLY A 84 -14.65 -7.01 4.05
N LEU A 85 -13.45 -7.41 3.64
CA LEU A 85 -12.73 -8.52 4.24
C LEU A 85 -12.15 -8.12 5.62
N ASP A 86 -12.88 -8.46 6.69
CA ASP A 86 -12.42 -8.33 8.07
C ASP A 86 -11.67 -9.60 8.50
N LEU A 87 -10.36 -9.51 8.62
CA LEU A 87 -9.49 -10.62 9.03
C LEU A 87 -9.07 -10.51 10.51
N SER A 88 -9.62 -9.54 11.25
CA SER A 88 -9.26 -9.23 12.62
C SER A 88 -9.63 -10.33 13.62
N ARG A 89 -10.65 -11.13 13.29
CA ARG A 89 -11.22 -12.17 14.16
C ARG A 89 -11.62 -13.38 13.34
N SER A 90 -11.35 -14.58 13.86
CA SER A 90 -11.91 -15.81 13.29
C SER A 90 -13.44 -15.76 13.32
N GLY A 91 -14.10 -16.18 12.23
CA GLY A 91 -15.55 -16.11 12.11
C GLY A 91 -16.01 -16.04 10.67
N THR A 92 -17.21 -15.49 10.46
CA THR A 92 -17.76 -15.25 9.13
C THR A 92 -17.10 -14.04 8.49
N VAL A 93 -16.72 -14.16 7.22
CA VAL A 93 -16.25 -13.05 6.39
C VAL A 93 -17.20 -12.82 5.23
N SER A 94 -17.34 -11.57 4.79
CA SER A 94 -18.15 -11.23 3.63
C SER A 94 -17.65 -9.96 2.99
N GLY A 95 -17.79 -9.82 1.68
CA GLY A 95 -17.24 -8.66 0.99
C GLY A 95 -17.53 -8.66 -0.49
N THR A 96 -16.77 -7.85 -1.21
CA THR A 96 -16.83 -7.73 -2.67
C THR A 96 -15.44 -7.92 -3.25
N ALA A 97 -15.30 -8.80 -4.24
CA ALA A 97 -14.09 -8.96 -5.03
C ALA A 97 -14.30 -8.33 -6.42
N THR A 98 -13.40 -7.44 -6.82
CA THR A 98 -13.40 -6.76 -8.11
C THR A 98 -12.13 -7.08 -8.87
N PHE A 99 -12.27 -7.66 -10.06
CA PHE A 99 -11.21 -8.04 -10.98
C PHE A 99 -11.19 -7.08 -12.17
N ALA A 100 -10.10 -6.35 -12.36
CA ALA A 100 -9.96 -5.40 -13.45
C ALA A 100 -9.82 -6.09 -14.81
N ASN A 101 -10.38 -5.50 -15.86
CA ASN A 101 -10.27 -5.96 -17.25
C ASN A 101 -10.52 -7.47 -17.39
N PHE A 102 -11.63 -7.99 -16.85
CA PHE A 102 -11.87 -9.42 -16.74
C PHE A 102 -12.97 -9.90 -17.71
N MET A 103 -14.02 -9.10 -17.91
CA MET A 103 -15.20 -9.50 -18.66
C MET A 103 -14.97 -9.51 -20.17
N ASP A 104 -15.85 -10.21 -20.90
CA ASP A 104 -15.91 -10.26 -22.37
C ASP A 104 -14.66 -10.79 -23.08
N ARG A 105 -13.74 -11.42 -22.33
CA ARG A 105 -12.56 -12.15 -22.85
C ARG A 105 -12.92 -13.51 -23.48
N GLY A 106 -14.19 -13.74 -23.80
CA GLY A 106 -14.71 -15.01 -24.27
C GLY A 106 -14.02 -15.47 -25.54
N GLU A 107 -13.63 -16.75 -25.54
CA GLU A 107 -13.09 -17.42 -26.70
C GLU A 107 -14.21 -18.21 -27.37
N SER A 108 -14.52 -17.84 -28.60
CA SER A 108 -15.52 -18.57 -29.37
C SER A 108 -14.84 -19.50 -30.35
N ARG A 109 -15.15 -20.80 -30.26
CA ARG A 109 -14.74 -21.75 -31.28
C ARG A 109 -15.57 -21.53 -32.53
N TRP A 110 -14.92 -21.18 -33.62
CA TRP A 110 -15.57 -20.97 -34.91
C TRP A 110 -15.87 -22.32 -35.59
N PRO A 111 -16.80 -22.36 -36.57
CA PRO A 111 -17.14 -23.59 -37.30
C PRO A 111 -15.96 -24.25 -38.02
N ASP A 112 -14.89 -23.51 -38.29
CA ASP A 112 -13.63 -24.00 -38.86
C ASP A 112 -12.71 -24.66 -37.82
N GLY A 113 -13.13 -24.70 -36.56
CA GLY A 113 -12.41 -25.28 -35.44
C GLY A 113 -11.41 -24.34 -34.76
N SER A 114 -11.23 -23.11 -35.27
CA SER A 114 -10.31 -22.11 -34.70
C SER A 114 -10.90 -21.42 -33.46
N CYS A 115 -10.02 -20.92 -32.59
CA CYS A 115 -10.39 -20.12 -31.42
C CYS A 115 -10.27 -18.64 -31.77
N HIS A 116 -11.38 -17.90 -31.66
CA HIS A 116 -11.40 -16.47 -31.90
C HIS A 116 -11.48 -15.70 -30.60
N HIS A 117 -10.61 -14.70 -30.46
CA HIS A 117 -10.50 -13.86 -29.27
C HIS A 117 -11.21 -12.52 -29.46
N SER A 118 -11.86 -12.02 -28.41
CA SER A 118 -12.41 -10.66 -28.40
C SER A 118 -11.30 -9.62 -28.35
N ASN A 119 -11.41 -8.51 -29.09
CA ASN A 119 -10.52 -7.37 -28.88
C ASN A 119 -11.08 -6.48 -27.75
N GLY A 120 -10.19 -5.87 -26.96
CA GLY A 120 -10.56 -4.97 -25.87
C GLY A 120 -11.13 -3.62 -26.34
N PRO A 121 -11.58 -2.76 -25.43
CA PRO A 121 -11.38 -2.80 -23.97
C PRO A 121 -12.32 -3.78 -23.23
N PHE A 122 -11.84 -4.32 -22.11
CA PHE A 122 -12.58 -5.28 -21.29
C PHE A 122 -13.12 -4.64 -20.00
N PRO A 123 -14.41 -4.82 -19.66
CA PRO A 123 -14.95 -4.34 -18.40
C PRO A 123 -14.37 -5.09 -17.19
N SER A 124 -14.35 -4.42 -16.03
CA SER A 124 -14.08 -5.08 -14.74
C SER A 124 -15.24 -5.97 -14.32
N PHE A 125 -14.94 -7.08 -13.63
CA PHE A 125 -15.93 -7.97 -13.03
C PHE A 125 -15.98 -7.76 -11.53
N SER A 126 -17.16 -7.64 -10.94
CA SER A 126 -17.35 -7.49 -9.50
C SER A 126 -18.38 -8.49 -8.98
N THR A 127 -18.07 -9.19 -7.89
CA THR A 127 -18.94 -10.18 -7.26
C THR A 127 -18.83 -10.12 -5.74
N THR A 128 -19.94 -10.34 -5.04
CA THR A 128 -19.94 -10.45 -3.58
C THR A 128 -19.59 -11.85 -3.13
N PHE A 129 -19.09 -12.01 -1.92
CA PHE A 129 -18.79 -13.30 -1.32
C PHE A 129 -19.18 -13.36 0.15
N THR A 130 -19.42 -14.57 0.63
CA THR A 130 -19.50 -14.93 2.05
C THR A 130 -18.55 -16.08 2.33
N GLY A 131 -18.14 -16.26 3.57
CA GLY A 131 -17.11 -17.23 3.88
C GLY A 131 -16.83 -17.40 5.36
N THR A 132 -15.84 -18.24 5.67
CA THR A 132 -15.32 -18.44 7.02
C THR A 132 -13.82 -18.18 7.06
N TRP A 133 -13.35 -17.55 8.13
CA TRP A 133 -11.95 -17.25 8.43
C TRP A 133 -11.55 -17.89 9.75
N ASN A 134 -10.41 -18.57 9.78
CA ASN A 134 -9.90 -19.23 10.98
C ASN A 134 -8.65 -18.54 11.59
N GLY A 135 -8.30 -17.34 11.12
CA GLY A 135 -7.07 -16.63 11.51
C GLY A 135 -5.87 -16.88 10.59
N SER A 136 -5.94 -17.86 9.69
CA SER A 136 -4.85 -18.20 8.75
C SER A 136 -5.31 -18.49 7.33
N SER A 137 -6.56 -18.94 7.16
CA SER A 137 -7.16 -19.27 5.88
C SER A 137 -8.64 -18.93 5.85
N ALA A 138 -9.11 -18.52 4.69
CA ALA A 138 -10.50 -18.24 4.36
C ALA A 138 -11.03 -19.24 3.34
N GLN A 139 -12.28 -19.68 3.53
CA GLN A 139 -13.08 -20.35 2.50
C GLN A 139 -14.16 -19.38 2.03
N LEU A 140 -14.28 -19.20 0.72
CA LEU A 140 -15.10 -18.16 0.09
C LEU A 140 -16.12 -18.79 -0.86
N ALA A 141 -17.39 -18.50 -0.63
CA ALA A 141 -18.50 -18.76 -1.54
C ALA A 141 -18.92 -17.43 -2.17
N PHE A 142 -18.85 -17.35 -3.50
CA PHE A 142 -19.21 -16.14 -4.21
C PHE A 142 -20.70 -16.17 -4.54
N ALA A 143 -21.29 -14.99 -4.80
CA ALA A 143 -22.62 -14.85 -5.39
C ALA A 143 -22.42 -14.62 -6.90
N PRO A 144 -22.33 -15.71 -7.70
CA PRO A 144 -21.97 -15.60 -9.10
C PRO A 144 -23.17 -15.16 -9.95
N PRO A 145 -22.94 -14.76 -11.21
CA PRO A 145 -23.99 -14.64 -12.21
C PRO A 145 -24.80 -15.94 -12.36
N ALA A 146 -26.04 -15.83 -12.85
CA ALA A 146 -26.90 -16.99 -13.08
C ALA A 146 -26.23 -18.02 -14.01
N GLY A 147 -26.24 -19.31 -13.63
CA GLY A 147 -25.66 -20.39 -14.42
C GLY A 147 -24.16 -20.65 -14.17
N VAL A 148 -23.54 -19.94 -13.21
CA VAL A 148 -22.13 -20.14 -12.82
C VAL A 148 -22.07 -20.57 -11.36
N THR A 149 -21.16 -21.47 -11.02
CA THR A 149 -20.78 -21.79 -9.64
C THR A 149 -19.37 -21.30 -9.39
N MET A 150 -19.16 -20.57 -8.29
CA MET A 150 -17.86 -20.00 -7.94
C MET A 150 -17.54 -20.28 -6.47
N SER A 151 -16.35 -20.82 -6.23
CA SER A 151 -15.82 -21.06 -4.89
C SER A 151 -14.34 -20.76 -4.87
N GLY A 152 -13.83 -20.31 -3.74
CA GLY A 152 -12.42 -20.02 -3.62
C GLY A 152 -11.92 -20.17 -2.20
N SER A 153 -10.61 -20.03 -2.08
CA SER A 153 -9.93 -20.00 -0.79
C SER A 153 -8.84 -18.95 -0.82
N ALA A 154 -8.50 -18.43 0.36
CA ALA A 154 -7.37 -17.55 0.56
C ALA A 154 -6.60 -18.01 1.80
N ARG A 155 -5.30 -17.77 1.85
CA ARG A 155 -4.46 -18.03 3.01
C ARG A 155 -3.45 -16.92 3.24
N VAL A 156 -3.08 -16.72 4.50
CA VAL A 156 -2.00 -15.82 4.89
C VAL A 156 -0.68 -16.33 4.32
N MET A 157 0.08 -15.43 3.71
CA MET A 157 1.45 -15.66 3.29
C MET A 157 2.38 -15.35 4.47
N SER A 158 3.29 -16.27 4.78
CA SER A 158 4.37 -16.05 5.75
C SER A 158 5.66 -15.54 5.11
N ARG A 159 5.75 -15.62 3.78
CA ARG A 159 6.87 -15.12 2.99
C ARG A 159 6.40 -14.65 1.61
N LEU A 160 7.10 -13.67 1.06
CA LEU A 160 6.93 -13.19 -0.31
C LEU A 160 8.19 -13.53 -1.11
N ALA A 161 8.03 -14.23 -2.23
CA ALA A 161 9.13 -14.48 -3.15
C ALA A 161 9.27 -13.30 -4.11
N LYS A 162 10.50 -12.79 -4.28
CA LYS A 162 10.88 -11.81 -5.31
C LYS A 162 11.72 -12.53 -6.35
N VAL A 163 11.16 -12.73 -7.54
CA VAL A 163 11.73 -13.54 -8.60
C VAL A 163 12.17 -12.65 -9.74
N SER A 164 13.40 -12.82 -10.20
CA SER A 164 13.91 -12.13 -11.39
C SER A 164 14.61 -13.12 -12.32
N GLY A 165 14.43 -12.96 -13.63
CA GLY A 165 14.97 -13.90 -14.58
C GLY A 165 14.90 -13.41 -16.01
N SER A 166 15.42 -14.24 -16.91
CA SER A 166 15.29 -14.02 -18.34
C SER A 166 15.21 -15.36 -19.07
N VAL A 167 14.49 -15.34 -20.19
CA VAL A 167 14.42 -16.46 -21.14
C VAL A 167 14.72 -15.92 -22.53
N SER A 168 15.48 -16.69 -23.30
CA SER A 168 15.80 -16.33 -24.67
C SER A 168 15.71 -17.55 -25.57
N GLY A 169 15.30 -17.34 -26.81
CA GLY A 169 15.11 -18.40 -27.78
C GLY A 169 15.17 -17.88 -29.19
N SER A 170 15.51 -18.76 -30.11
CA SER A 170 15.44 -18.53 -31.55
C SER A 170 14.91 -19.78 -32.24
N GLY A 171 14.07 -19.60 -33.24
CA GLY A 171 13.48 -20.66 -34.05
C GLY A 171 13.17 -20.17 -35.47
N PRO A 172 12.52 -21.02 -36.28
CA PRO A 172 12.15 -20.68 -37.66
C PRO A 172 11.28 -19.43 -37.78
N ALA A 173 10.46 -19.15 -36.76
CA ALA A 173 9.59 -17.98 -36.67
C ALA A 173 10.33 -16.68 -36.29
N GLY A 174 11.55 -16.76 -35.73
CA GLY A 174 12.29 -15.58 -35.28
C GLY A 174 13.02 -15.80 -33.95
N SER A 175 13.31 -14.73 -33.23
CA SER A 175 13.93 -14.76 -31.90
C SER A 175 13.15 -13.95 -30.89
N ALA A 176 13.13 -14.40 -29.63
CA ALA A 176 12.57 -13.65 -28.53
C ALA A 176 13.53 -13.61 -27.34
N ASN A 177 13.58 -12.47 -26.67
CA ASN A 177 14.25 -12.29 -25.40
C ASN A 177 13.27 -11.64 -24.42
N ILE A 178 12.99 -12.31 -23.30
CA ILE A 178 12.05 -11.85 -22.29
C ILE A 178 12.79 -11.81 -20.96
N SER A 179 12.91 -10.61 -20.38
CA SER A 179 13.39 -10.40 -19.02
C SER A 179 12.23 -10.04 -18.12
N PHE A 180 12.19 -10.58 -16.89
CA PHE A 180 11.08 -10.35 -15.96
C PHE A 180 11.52 -10.18 -14.52
N SER A 181 10.70 -9.47 -13.76
CA SER A 181 10.75 -9.36 -12.30
C SER A 181 9.34 -9.43 -11.75
N CYS A 182 9.06 -10.38 -10.86
CA CYS A 182 7.73 -10.59 -10.28
C CYS A 182 7.78 -10.91 -8.78
N GLU A 183 6.67 -10.66 -8.10
CA GLU A 183 6.47 -10.99 -6.69
C GLU A 183 5.38 -12.06 -6.54
N GLY A 184 5.61 -13.03 -5.65
CA GLY A 184 4.74 -14.18 -5.42
C GLY A 184 5.27 -15.50 -6.00
N GLU A 185 4.44 -16.54 -5.93
CA GLU A 185 4.77 -17.91 -6.36
C GLU A 185 3.66 -18.44 -7.28
N THR A 186 2.43 -18.44 -6.76
CA THR A 186 1.20 -18.69 -7.53
C THR A 186 0.14 -17.68 -7.09
N PRO A 187 -0.14 -16.64 -7.89
CA PRO A 187 0.65 -16.21 -9.05
C PRO A 187 1.91 -15.44 -8.62
N CYS A 188 2.96 -15.45 -9.44
CA CYS A 188 4.05 -14.48 -9.41
C CYS A 188 3.75 -13.42 -10.45
N VAL A 189 3.48 -12.18 -10.05
CA VAL A 189 3.10 -11.09 -10.97
C VAL A 189 4.04 -9.91 -10.82
N GLY A 190 4.39 -9.28 -11.94
CA GLY A 190 5.22 -8.08 -11.94
C GLY A 190 5.40 -7.52 -13.34
N SER A 191 6.62 -7.09 -13.68
CA SER A 191 6.93 -6.48 -14.98
C SER A 191 7.78 -7.42 -15.84
N GLY A 192 7.41 -7.53 -17.12
CA GLY A 192 8.17 -8.23 -18.14
C GLY A 192 8.50 -7.28 -19.29
N THR A 193 9.73 -7.32 -19.76
CA THR A 193 10.17 -6.67 -21.01
C THR A 193 10.43 -7.76 -22.02
N ALA A 194 9.71 -7.71 -23.15
CA ALA A 194 9.83 -8.67 -24.22
C ALA A 194 10.37 -7.98 -25.47
N THR A 195 11.38 -8.57 -26.09
CA THR A 195 11.97 -8.15 -27.36
C THR A 195 11.84 -9.28 -28.36
N PHE A 196 11.07 -9.03 -29.42
CA PHE A 196 10.81 -9.97 -30.49
C PHE A 196 11.48 -9.51 -31.78
N ARG A 197 11.98 -10.46 -32.56
CA ARG A 197 12.43 -10.25 -33.93
C ARG A 197 11.91 -11.39 -34.78
N GLU A 198 10.95 -11.07 -35.63
CA GLU A 198 10.30 -12.02 -36.53
C GLU A 198 11.22 -12.42 -37.69
N SER A 199 11.00 -13.63 -38.20
CA SER A 199 11.73 -14.15 -39.37
C SER A 199 11.51 -13.26 -40.58
N GLY A 200 12.59 -12.89 -41.27
CA GLY A 200 12.54 -11.95 -42.40
C GLY A 200 12.54 -10.46 -42.03
N CYS A 201 12.45 -10.12 -40.74
CA CYS A 201 12.51 -8.73 -40.28
C CYS A 201 13.94 -8.31 -39.88
N SER A 202 14.36 -7.14 -40.38
CA SER A 202 15.64 -6.52 -40.03
C SER A 202 15.62 -5.83 -38.67
N ASN A 203 14.45 -5.35 -38.21
CA ASN A 203 14.23 -4.69 -36.93
C ASN A 203 13.57 -5.60 -35.89
N SER A 204 13.68 -5.21 -34.62
CA SER A 204 13.02 -5.84 -33.47
C SER A 204 11.92 -4.94 -32.90
N PHE A 205 11.02 -5.56 -32.14
CA PHE A 205 9.95 -4.90 -31.40
C PHE A 205 10.11 -5.18 -29.91
N THR A 206 10.16 -4.11 -29.11
CA THR A 206 10.32 -4.21 -27.66
C THR A 206 9.19 -3.50 -26.96
N PHE A 207 8.59 -4.15 -25.97
CA PHE A 207 7.60 -3.54 -25.09
C PHE A 207 7.73 -4.09 -23.68
N THR A 208 7.22 -3.31 -22.72
CA THR A 208 7.22 -3.65 -21.29
C THR A 208 5.79 -3.57 -20.79
N GLU A 209 5.33 -4.63 -20.13
CA GLU A 209 3.97 -4.74 -19.60
C GLU A 209 3.95 -5.66 -18.37
N ARG A 210 2.75 -5.88 -17.80
CA ARG A 210 2.57 -6.84 -16.70
C ARG A 210 2.82 -8.27 -17.19
N ILE A 211 3.67 -9.01 -16.47
CA ILE A 211 3.91 -10.44 -16.70
C ILE A 211 3.50 -11.24 -15.46
N GLY A 212 2.95 -12.43 -15.66
CA GLY A 212 2.55 -13.29 -14.55
C GLY A 212 2.80 -14.76 -14.84
N PHE A 213 3.21 -15.47 -13.79
CA PHE A 213 3.45 -16.90 -13.80
C PHE A 213 2.52 -17.58 -12.80
N THR A 214 1.97 -18.72 -13.19
CA THR A 214 1.37 -19.68 -12.25
C THR A 214 2.32 -20.84 -12.03
N GLY A 215 2.24 -21.53 -10.90
CA GLY A 215 2.97 -22.78 -10.68
C GLY A 215 4.45 -22.64 -10.32
N LEU A 216 4.95 -21.44 -9.98
CA LEU A 216 6.30 -21.27 -9.44
C LEU A 216 6.32 -21.69 -7.98
N ASN A 217 6.20 -22.99 -7.70
CA ASN A 217 6.34 -23.50 -6.34
C ASN A 217 7.82 -23.47 -5.94
N LEU A 218 8.19 -22.48 -5.12
CA LEU A 218 9.58 -22.27 -4.66
C LEU A 218 9.80 -22.76 -3.22
N THR A 219 8.84 -23.49 -2.65
CA THR A 219 8.94 -24.01 -1.27
C THR A 219 9.81 -25.26 -1.18
N GLN A 220 9.92 -26.02 -2.28
CA GLN A 220 10.70 -27.25 -2.35
C GLN A 220 11.47 -27.31 -3.67
N PRO A 221 12.73 -27.78 -3.65
CA PRO A 221 13.44 -28.08 -4.89
C PRO A 221 12.68 -29.13 -5.70
N GLY A 222 12.52 -28.93 -7.01
CA GLY A 222 11.76 -29.84 -7.85
C GLY A 222 11.40 -29.27 -9.22
N ALA A 223 10.62 -30.05 -9.97
CA ALA A 223 10.06 -29.62 -11.24
C ALA A 223 9.00 -28.53 -11.01
N ILE A 224 9.00 -27.52 -11.88
CA ILE A 224 7.99 -26.46 -11.92
C ILE A 224 7.38 -26.42 -13.31
N SER A 225 6.09 -26.11 -13.38
CA SER A 225 5.37 -25.96 -14.63
C SER A 225 4.13 -25.11 -14.42
N GLY A 226 3.74 -24.36 -15.44
CA GLY A 226 2.55 -23.55 -15.40
C GLY A 226 2.40 -22.75 -16.67
N ILE A 227 1.74 -21.60 -16.55
CA ILE A 227 1.53 -20.67 -17.66
C ILE A 227 2.21 -19.36 -17.33
N VAL A 228 2.82 -18.76 -18.35
CA VAL A 228 3.23 -17.36 -18.35
C VAL A 228 2.25 -16.57 -19.20
N LEU A 229 1.75 -15.46 -18.67
CA LEU A 229 0.96 -14.47 -19.40
C LEU A 229 1.70 -13.14 -19.43
N LEU A 230 1.72 -12.50 -20.60
CA LEU A 230 2.20 -11.13 -20.79
C LEU A 230 1.01 -10.27 -21.24
N ARG A 231 0.69 -9.26 -20.44
CA ARG A 231 -0.44 -8.36 -20.70
C ARG A 231 -0.26 -7.64 -22.03
N GLN A 232 -1.32 -7.60 -22.85
CA GLN A 232 -1.25 -7.05 -24.21
C GLN A 232 -0.13 -7.65 -25.07
N GLY A 233 0.28 -8.90 -24.77
CA GLY A 233 1.40 -9.56 -25.42
C GLY A 233 1.14 -10.05 -26.84
N ASP A 234 -0.11 -10.00 -27.32
CA ASP A 234 -0.46 -10.34 -28.70
C ASP A 234 -0.22 -9.15 -29.66
N TYR A 235 0.39 -9.41 -30.81
CA TYR A 235 0.74 -8.39 -31.80
C TYR A 235 0.55 -8.88 -33.24
N SER A 236 0.26 -7.94 -34.15
CA SER A 236 0.30 -8.20 -35.59
C SER A 236 1.59 -7.68 -36.19
N VAL A 237 2.08 -8.37 -37.21
CA VAL A 237 3.30 -8.04 -37.94
C VAL A 237 2.96 -7.82 -39.41
N VAL A 238 3.43 -6.72 -39.98
CA VAL A 238 3.39 -6.47 -41.43
C VAL A 238 4.80 -6.22 -41.92
N GLN A 239 5.29 -7.07 -42.82
CA GLN A 239 6.61 -6.89 -43.42
C GLN A 239 6.54 -5.83 -44.53
N ASN A 240 7.44 -4.87 -44.46
CA ASN A 240 7.60 -3.80 -45.43
C ASN A 240 8.55 -4.25 -46.56
N ALA A 241 8.43 -3.59 -47.71
CA ALA A 241 9.26 -3.89 -48.89
C ALA A 241 10.76 -3.62 -48.66
N ASP A 242 11.12 -2.80 -47.67
CA ASP A 242 12.51 -2.52 -47.28
C ASP A 242 13.11 -3.58 -46.33
N GLY A 243 12.34 -4.63 -46.00
CA GLY A 243 12.75 -5.70 -45.08
C GLY A 243 12.62 -5.33 -43.60
N THR A 244 12.05 -4.17 -43.25
CA THR A 244 11.59 -3.87 -41.88
C THR A 244 10.19 -4.44 -41.66
N CYS A 245 9.75 -4.49 -40.41
CA CYS A 245 8.41 -4.92 -40.04
C CYS A 245 7.74 -3.87 -39.14
N ALA A 246 6.47 -3.60 -39.44
CA ALA A 246 5.59 -2.81 -38.61
C ALA A 246 4.89 -3.74 -37.61
N PHE A 247 5.05 -3.43 -36.32
CA PHE A 247 4.45 -4.17 -35.22
C PHE A 247 3.32 -3.34 -34.61
N SER A 248 2.18 -3.98 -34.37
CA SER A 248 1.03 -3.36 -33.71
C SER A 248 0.51 -4.27 -32.62
N LEU A 249 0.55 -3.81 -31.37
CA LEU A 249 -0.08 -4.52 -30.24
C LEU A 249 -1.59 -4.62 -30.46
N ARG A 250 -2.15 -5.80 -30.18
CA ARG A 250 -3.60 -6.02 -30.19
C ARG A 250 -4.14 -5.74 -28.80
N PHE A 251 -4.62 -4.52 -28.60
CA PHE A 251 -5.12 -4.07 -27.30
C PHE A 251 -6.20 -5.02 -26.74
N GLY A 252 -5.93 -5.50 -25.52
CA GLY A 252 -6.79 -6.41 -24.77
C GLY A 252 -6.26 -7.84 -24.70
N LEU A 253 -5.54 -8.33 -25.71
CA LEU A 253 -5.17 -9.74 -25.76
C LEU A 253 -3.85 -10.01 -25.04
N ASP A 254 -3.92 -10.82 -23.98
CA ASP A 254 -2.77 -11.22 -23.20
C ASP A 254 -2.08 -12.40 -23.90
N GLY A 255 -0.78 -12.26 -24.20
CA GLY A 255 0.01 -13.30 -24.86
C GLY A 255 0.44 -14.36 -23.86
N GLY A 256 0.11 -15.63 -24.11
CA GLY A 256 0.35 -16.72 -23.17
C GLY A 256 1.19 -17.86 -23.74
N SER A 257 1.96 -18.53 -22.89
CA SER A 257 2.66 -19.77 -23.23
C SER A 257 2.75 -20.67 -22.00
N GLN A 258 2.74 -21.98 -22.23
CA GLN A 258 3.08 -22.95 -21.17
C GLN A 258 4.58 -22.90 -20.92
N TYR A 259 4.99 -23.14 -19.68
CA TYR A 259 6.41 -23.30 -19.36
C TYR A 259 6.63 -24.54 -18.50
N SER A 260 7.84 -25.08 -18.61
CA SER A 260 8.37 -26.11 -17.73
C SER A 260 9.77 -25.73 -17.24
N GLY A 261 10.21 -26.32 -16.14
CA GLY A 261 11.49 -25.96 -15.55
C GLY A 261 11.82 -26.72 -14.29
N SER A 262 12.87 -26.28 -13.60
CA SER A 262 13.27 -26.80 -12.30
C SER A 262 13.63 -25.67 -11.34
N SER A 263 13.29 -25.82 -10.07
CA SER A 263 13.64 -24.90 -9.00
C SER A 263 14.58 -25.58 -8.01
N GLY A 264 15.65 -24.90 -7.62
CA GLY A 264 16.48 -25.22 -6.46
C GLY A 264 16.11 -24.41 -5.21
N GLY A 265 14.97 -23.69 -5.23
CA GLY A 265 14.53 -22.79 -4.16
C GLY A 265 14.85 -21.33 -4.45
N SER A 266 16.13 -20.93 -4.42
CA SER A 266 16.58 -19.55 -4.69
C SER A 266 17.03 -19.29 -6.12
N ALA A 267 17.11 -20.32 -6.96
CA ALA A 267 17.41 -20.20 -8.38
C ALA A 267 16.83 -21.40 -9.13
N GLY A 268 16.62 -21.25 -10.44
CA GLY A 268 16.09 -22.32 -11.27
C GLY A 268 16.16 -22.02 -12.76
N THR A 269 15.63 -22.96 -13.54
CA THR A 269 15.54 -22.90 -15.00
C THR A 269 14.09 -22.85 -15.45
N LEU A 270 13.85 -22.18 -16.58
CA LEU A 270 12.55 -22.07 -17.22
C LEU A 270 12.72 -22.28 -18.72
N THR A 271 11.78 -22.99 -19.32
CA THR A 271 11.65 -23.18 -20.76
C THR A 271 10.22 -22.89 -21.16
N LEU A 272 10.03 -21.88 -22.01
CA LEU A 272 8.76 -21.56 -22.65
C LEU A 272 8.52 -22.54 -23.80
N LEU A 273 7.31 -23.09 -23.84
CA LEU A 273 6.88 -24.11 -24.78
C LEU A 273 5.93 -23.47 -25.81
N GLY A 274 6.37 -23.41 -27.07
CA GLY A 274 5.56 -23.03 -28.22
C GLY A 274 5.60 -24.11 -29.30
N GLN A 275 4.62 -24.09 -30.20
CA GLN A 275 4.52 -25.04 -31.32
C GLN A 275 5.74 -24.94 -32.27
N ASP A 276 6.21 -23.70 -32.53
CA ASP A 276 7.33 -23.39 -33.45
C ASP A 276 8.50 -22.64 -32.78
N PHE A 277 8.48 -22.57 -31.44
CA PHE A 277 9.41 -21.76 -30.66
C PHE A 277 9.71 -22.40 -29.31
N SER A 278 10.98 -22.39 -28.93
CA SER A 278 11.40 -22.68 -27.55
C SER A 278 12.36 -21.59 -27.08
N ALA A 279 12.08 -21.03 -25.90
CA ALA A 279 13.00 -20.13 -25.21
C ALA A 279 13.35 -20.74 -23.87
N SER A 280 14.64 -20.75 -23.53
CA SER A 280 15.10 -21.22 -22.23
C SER A 280 15.89 -20.15 -21.52
N GLY A 281 15.95 -20.26 -20.21
CA GLY A 281 16.75 -19.39 -19.38
C GLY A 281 16.66 -19.75 -17.92
N SER A 282 16.94 -18.77 -17.07
CA SER A 282 17.08 -18.97 -15.64
C SER A 282 16.45 -17.84 -14.85
N PHE A 283 16.11 -18.13 -13.61
CA PHE A 283 15.66 -17.14 -12.64
C PHE A 283 16.41 -17.30 -11.32
N THR A 284 16.35 -16.23 -10.54
CA THR A 284 16.78 -16.17 -9.14
C THR A 284 15.60 -15.69 -8.29
N ALA A 285 15.55 -16.13 -7.04
CA ALA A 285 14.50 -15.79 -6.09
C ALA A 285 15.11 -15.42 -4.74
N THR A 286 14.60 -14.35 -4.15
CA THR A 286 14.86 -13.96 -2.76
C THR A 286 13.54 -13.98 -1.98
N PHE A 287 13.62 -14.15 -0.66
CA PHE A 287 12.43 -14.28 0.18
C PHE A 287 12.40 -13.21 1.25
N GLU A 288 11.26 -12.56 1.38
CA GLU A 288 10.95 -11.59 2.41
C GLU A 288 9.96 -12.20 3.41
N THR A 289 10.27 -12.16 4.70
CA THR A 289 9.35 -12.64 5.75
C THR A 289 8.18 -11.66 5.88
N LEU A 290 6.96 -12.18 5.88
CA LEU A 290 5.75 -11.37 5.96
C LEU A 290 5.06 -11.47 7.34
N PRO A 291 4.35 -10.42 7.78
CA PRO A 291 3.49 -10.48 8.96
C PRO A 291 2.36 -11.50 8.76
N THR A 292 2.19 -12.42 9.71
CA THR A 292 1.15 -13.47 9.63
C THR A 292 -0.11 -13.16 10.43
N SER A 293 -0.17 -12.03 11.11
CA SER A 293 -1.32 -11.59 11.91
C SER A 293 -1.67 -10.18 11.53
N THR A 294 -2.94 -10.00 11.17
CA THR A 294 -3.61 -8.71 11.17
C THR A 294 -3.56 -8.28 12.61
N ARG A 295 -2.96 -7.12 12.87
CA ARG A 295 -3.00 -6.53 14.21
C ARG A 295 -4.17 -5.54 14.15
N PRO A 296 -5.43 -5.98 14.34
CA PRO A 296 -6.51 -5.04 14.52
C PRO A 296 -6.20 -4.21 15.77
N PRO A 297 -6.47 -2.91 15.72
CA PRO A 297 -6.15 -2.06 16.84
C PRO A 297 -7.07 -2.40 18.01
N VAL A 298 -6.41 -2.40 19.16
CA VAL A 298 -6.99 -2.26 20.49
C VAL A 298 -7.63 -3.53 21.10
N PHE A 299 -7.00 -4.00 22.17
CA PHE A 299 -7.52 -5.01 23.09
C PHE A 299 -8.59 -4.42 24.02
N GLU A 300 -9.52 -5.22 24.54
CA GLU A 300 -10.55 -4.66 25.44
C GLU A 300 -9.94 -4.24 26.78
N MET A 301 -10.45 -3.14 27.34
CA MET A 301 -9.95 -2.61 28.60
C MET A 301 -11.06 -1.89 29.37
N THR A 302 -11.15 -2.19 30.67
CA THR A 302 -11.99 -1.44 31.62
C THR A 302 -11.09 -0.78 32.65
N VAL A 303 -11.27 0.53 32.86
CA VAL A 303 -10.45 1.32 33.80
C VAL A 303 -11.26 1.68 35.03
N THR A 304 -10.67 1.51 36.20
CA THR A 304 -11.16 2.07 37.47
C THR A 304 -10.11 3.03 38.00
N SER A 305 -10.49 4.27 38.28
CA SER A 305 -9.57 5.29 38.76
C SER A 305 -10.17 6.13 39.88
N SER A 306 -9.29 6.68 40.71
CA SER A 306 -9.58 7.68 41.74
C SER A 306 -8.46 8.70 41.70
N ILE A 307 -8.77 9.88 41.16
CA ILE A 307 -7.82 10.99 41.02
C ILE A 307 -8.23 12.08 42.01
N THR A 308 -7.45 12.24 43.06
CA THR A 308 -7.67 13.29 44.07
C THR A 308 -6.54 14.32 44.00
N PRO A 309 -6.70 15.51 44.61
CA PRO A 309 -5.64 16.53 44.62
C PRO A 309 -4.32 16.06 45.25
N THR A 310 -4.33 15.05 46.13
CA THR A 310 -3.14 14.60 46.86
C THR A 310 -2.62 13.25 46.37
N VAL A 311 -3.51 12.29 46.14
CA VAL A 311 -3.16 10.92 45.77
C VAL A 311 -4.03 10.44 44.60
N SER A 312 -3.40 9.74 43.66
CA SER A 312 -4.04 9.19 42.47
C SER A 312 -3.81 7.69 42.38
N SER A 313 -4.85 6.96 41.95
CA SER A 313 -4.79 5.53 41.65
C SER A 313 -5.59 5.20 40.40
N ALA A 314 -5.09 4.27 39.58
CA ALA A 314 -5.74 3.80 38.38
C ALA A 314 -5.36 2.33 38.11
N THR A 315 -6.38 1.48 37.95
CA THR A 315 -6.24 0.07 37.57
C THR A 315 -6.91 -0.16 36.22
N ALA A 316 -6.19 -0.78 35.29
CA ALA A 316 -6.69 -1.19 34.00
C ALA A 316 -6.86 -2.72 33.99
N ASN A 317 -8.09 -3.18 33.77
CA ASN A 317 -8.39 -4.58 33.52
C ASN A 317 -8.36 -4.79 32.00
N ILE A 318 -7.29 -5.40 31.50
CA ILE A 318 -7.08 -5.63 30.07
C ILE A 318 -7.49 -7.05 29.70
N GLN A 319 -8.08 -7.24 28.53
CA GLN A 319 -8.35 -8.55 27.94
C GLN A 319 -7.52 -8.71 26.68
N TYR A 320 -6.59 -9.66 26.65
CA TYR A 320 -5.75 -9.88 25.47
C TYR A 320 -6.61 -10.27 24.27
N ARG A 321 -6.13 -9.94 23.06
CA ARG A 321 -6.87 -10.30 21.85
C ARG A 321 -6.85 -11.82 21.70
N PRO A 322 -7.94 -12.43 21.20
CA PRO A 322 -8.01 -13.88 21.02
C PRO A 322 -6.82 -14.45 20.25
N ALA A 323 -6.31 -13.73 19.24
CA ALA A 323 -5.17 -14.14 18.42
C ALA A 323 -3.82 -14.14 19.17
N ASP A 324 -3.69 -13.41 20.29
CA ASP A 324 -2.47 -13.33 21.08
C ASP A 324 -2.48 -14.30 22.28
N VAL A 325 -3.63 -14.86 22.64
CA VAL A 325 -3.74 -15.80 23.76
C VAL A 325 -2.91 -17.06 23.49
N GLY A 326 -2.15 -17.49 24.51
CA GLY A 326 -1.23 -18.62 24.42
C GLY A 326 0.16 -18.26 23.92
N GLN A 327 0.37 -17.04 23.40
CA GLN A 327 1.69 -16.54 23.03
C GLN A 327 2.45 -16.04 24.26
N SER A 328 3.79 -16.06 24.17
CA SER A 328 4.63 -15.38 25.15
C SER A 328 4.60 -13.87 24.90
N GLY A 329 4.39 -13.08 25.95
CA GLY A 329 4.33 -11.63 25.87
C GLY A 329 4.58 -10.96 27.22
N SER A 330 4.74 -9.65 27.17
CA SER A 330 4.89 -8.80 28.34
C SER A 330 3.89 -7.66 28.31
N VAL A 331 3.38 -7.29 29.48
CA VAL A 331 2.53 -6.12 29.71
C VAL A 331 3.41 -4.95 30.14
N TYR A 332 3.17 -3.78 29.60
CA TYR A 332 3.91 -2.56 29.89
C TYR A 332 2.96 -1.47 30.37
N THR A 333 3.39 -0.73 31.39
CA THR A 333 2.77 0.52 31.83
C THR A 333 3.74 1.66 31.59
N PHE A 334 3.23 2.75 31.02
CA PHE A 334 4.04 3.91 30.70
C PHE A 334 3.18 5.17 30.68
N ALA A 335 3.82 6.32 30.57
CA ALA A 335 3.17 7.60 30.50
C ALA A 335 3.80 8.47 29.41
N VAL A 336 3.01 9.42 28.92
CA VAL A 336 3.52 10.61 28.23
C VAL A 336 3.37 11.77 29.20
N ALA A 337 4.48 12.40 29.57
CA ALA A 337 4.52 13.34 30.67
C ALA A 337 5.26 14.63 30.31
N PRO A 338 4.90 15.77 30.94
CA PRO A 338 5.66 17.00 30.81
C PRO A 338 7.11 16.77 31.26
N ARG A 339 8.09 17.20 30.45
CA ARG A 339 9.52 17.01 30.72
C ARG A 339 9.95 17.58 32.08
N THR A 340 9.24 18.59 32.57
CA THR A 340 9.40 19.23 33.89
C THR A 340 9.08 18.31 35.07
N LEU A 341 8.22 17.30 34.89
CA LEU A 341 7.88 16.31 35.92
C LEU A 341 8.76 15.05 35.86
N VAL A 342 9.55 14.91 34.81
CA VAL A 342 10.34 13.72 34.54
C VAL A 342 11.74 13.91 35.11
N SER A 343 12.11 13.06 36.07
CA SER A 343 13.45 13.00 36.63
C SER A 343 14.50 12.81 35.53
N THR A 344 15.75 13.24 35.77
CA THR A 344 16.88 13.17 34.81
C THR A 344 17.40 11.75 34.55
N GLY A 345 16.50 10.77 34.48
CA GLY A 345 16.77 9.47 33.89
C GLY A 345 16.63 9.55 32.37
N ALA A 346 17.73 9.23 31.68
CA ALA A 346 17.93 9.12 30.24
C ALA A 346 17.86 10.45 29.44
N GLU A 347 19.03 10.89 28.97
CA GLU A 347 19.17 11.88 27.87
C GLU A 347 18.62 11.38 26.51
N SER A 348 17.80 10.33 26.51
CA SER A 348 17.28 9.65 25.32
C SER A 348 15.79 9.32 25.41
N ALA A 349 15.03 10.05 26.24
CA ALA A 349 13.57 9.90 26.29
C ALA A 349 12.96 10.30 24.94
N LEU A 350 12.05 9.47 24.42
CA LEU A 350 11.35 9.77 23.17
C LEU A 350 10.48 11.00 23.38
N VAL A 351 10.73 12.07 22.62
CA VAL A 351 9.91 13.28 22.63
C VAL A 351 8.72 13.05 21.72
N LEU A 352 7.52 13.15 22.29
CA LEU A 352 6.24 12.98 21.59
C LEU A 352 5.61 14.32 21.21
N GLY A 353 6.15 15.44 21.67
CA GLY A 353 5.76 16.78 21.24
C GLY A 353 5.86 17.82 22.37
N LYS A 354 4.96 18.82 22.45
CA LYS A 354 4.94 19.86 23.52
C LYS A 354 3.55 20.15 24.09
N THR A 355 3.44 20.31 25.41
CA THR A 355 2.18 20.58 26.14
C THR A 355 1.39 21.71 25.51
N ALA A 356 0.05 21.62 25.54
CA ALA A 356 -0.79 22.75 25.16
C ALA A 356 -0.46 23.98 26.03
N PRO A 357 -0.51 25.21 25.50
CA PRO A 357 -0.33 26.41 26.31
C PRO A 357 -1.38 26.43 27.43
N GLY A 358 -0.96 26.68 28.66
CA GLY A 358 -1.86 26.78 29.80
C GLY A 358 -2.91 27.87 29.60
N LYS A 359 -4.14 27.66 30.12
CA LYS A 359 -5.21 28.68 30.08
C LYS A 359 -4.95 29.91 30.96
N ALA A 360 -3.79 30.02 31.60
CA ALA A 360 -3.48 31.05 32.59
C ALA A 360 -2.16 31.77 32.27
N SER A 361 -2.27 33.01 31.77
CA SER A 361 -1.20 34.01 31.58
C SER A 361 -0.03 33.62 30.66
N GLY A 362 0.53 34.62 29.98
CA GLY A 362 1.56 34.48 28.94
C GLY A 362 2.94 33.99 29.38
N ASP A 363 3.05 33.30 30.53
CA ASP A 363 4.32 32.83 31.12
C ASP A 363 4.52 31.29 31.04
N ASP A 364 3.50 30.50 30.65
CA ASP A 364 3.64 29.04 30.51
C ASP A 364 4.08 28.66 29.08
N ALA A 365 5.38 28.76 28.82
CA ALA A 365 5.97 28.26 27.58
C ALA A 365 5.69 26.75 27.39
N PRO A 366 5.30 26.29 26.18
CA PRO A 366 5.07 24.87 25.91
C PRO A 366 6.28 24.00 26.28
N VAL A 367 6.06 22.98 27.10
CA VAL A 367 7.09 22.05 27.60
C VAL A 367 7.06 20.77 26.80
N ALA A 368 8.22 20.17 26.50
CA ALA A 368 8.27 18.88 25.79
C ALA A 368 7.50 17.78 26.53
N CYS A 369 6.70 17.02 25.80
CA CYS A 369 6.07 15.78 26.26
C CYS A 369 6.98 14.61 25.92
N VAL A 370 7.34 13.82 26.93
CA VAL A 370 8.29 12.71 26.76
C VAL A 370 7.70 11.40 27.25
N LEU A 371 8.13 10.32 26.63
CA LEU A 371 7.87 8.97 27.10
C LEU A 371 8.54 8.77 28.47
N ALA A 372 7.75 8.36 29.44
CA ALA A 372 8.17 8.15 30.81
C ALA A 372 7.57 6.87 31.41
N GLN A 373 8.17 6.38 32.49
CA GLN A 373 7.65 5.26 33.27
C GLN A 373 7.71 5.61 34.76
N LEU A 374 6.73 5.15 35.53
CA LEU A 374 6.76 5.28 36.98
C LEU A 374 7.78 4.31 37.58
N ASN A 375 8.65 4.82 38.44
CA ASN A 375 9.54 3.99 39.24
C ASN A 375 8.84 3.51 40.54
N GLY A 376 9.50 2.63 41.30
CA GLY A 376 8.97 2.11 42.56
C GLY A 376 8.72 3.15 43.67
N SER A 377 9.21 4.38 43.51
CA SER A 377 8.98 5.51 44.43
C SER A 377 7.82 6.42 44.01
N GLY A 378 7.13 6.11 42.89
CA GLY A 378 6.05 6.95 42.37
C GLY A 378 6.55 8.24 41.70
N GLN A 379 7.78 8.24 41.16
CA GLN A 379 8.31 9.31 40.33
C GLN A 379 8.38 8.89 38.87
N LEU A 380 8.19 9.85 37.96
CA LEU A 380 8.32 9.62 36.52
C LEU A 380 9.79 9.69 36.11
N GLN A 381 10.24 8.67 35.37
CA GLN A 381 11.56 8.57 34.78
C GLN A 381 11.45 8.54 33.26
N GLY A 382 12.30 9.30 32.57
CA GLY A 382 12.34 9.29 31.11
C GLY A 382 12.88 7.96 30.58
N VAL A 383 12.25 7.43 29.54
CA VAL A 383 12.63 6.13 28.96
C VAL A 383 12.54 6.17 27.43
N SER A 384 13.35 5.36 26.77
CA SER A 384 13.15 5.03 25.35
C SER A 384 12.14 3.89 25.22
N ALA A 385 11.61 3.69 24.00
CA ALA A 385 10.75 2.56 23.69
C ALA A 385 11.37 1.19 24.06
N SER A 386 12.69 1.04 23.86
CA SER A 386 13.42 -0.20 24.16
C SER A 386 13.79 -0.36 25.63
N ALA A 387 13.82 0.73 26.40
CA ALA A 387 14.19 0.71 27.82
C ALA A 387 12.98 0.53 28.76
N LEU A 388 11.76 0.52 28.22
CA LEU A 388 10.54 0.28 28.99
C LEU A 388 10.58 -1.08 29.69
N GLN A 389 10.41 -1.05 31.01
CA GLN A 389 10.35 -2.26 31.81
C GLN A 389 8.95 -2.87 31.75
N SER A 390 8.89 -4.20 31.67
CA SER A 390 7.63 -4.93 31.73
C SER A 390 7.04 -4.88 33.14
N TYR A 391 5.75 -4.62 33.24
CA TYR A 391 4.96 -4.83 34.47
C TYR A 391 4.87 -6.32 34.82
N LEU A 392 4.68 -7.15 33.81
CA LEU A 392 4.59 -8.61 33.91
C LEU A 392 5.01 -9.24 32.59
N SER A 393 5.63 -10.42 32.64
CA SER A 393 5.95 -11.24 31.48
C SER A 393 5.45 -12.67 31.69
N GLY A 394 4.97 -13.32 30.63
CA GLY A 394 4.48 -14.69 30.70
C GLY A 394 3.71 -15.12 29.45
N VAL A 395 2.92 -16.18 29.57
CA VAL A 395 1.97 -16.59 28.54
C VAL A 395 0.69 -15.77 28.69
N LEU A 396 0.24 -15.15 27.61
CA LEU A 396 -0.97 -14.31 27.60
C LEU A 396 -2.21 -15.20 27.75
N SER A 397 -2.96 -15.04 28.84
CA SER A 397 -4.10 -15.91 29.17
C SER A 397 -5.43 -15.32 28.68
N SER A 398 -6.41 -16.17 28.38
CA SER A 398 -7.77 -15.72 28.00
C SER A 398 -8.51 -14.99 29.13
N GLN A 399 -7.98 -14.99 30.36
CA GLN A 399 -8.57 -14.28 31.51
C GLN A 399 -8.21 -12.79 31.52
N GLY A 400 -7.22 -12.38 30.72
CA GLY A 400 -6.70 -11.02 30.72
C GLY A 400 -5.79 -10.74 31.92
N GLN A 401 -5.63 -9.46 32.25
CA GLN A 401 -4.76 -9.02 33.33
C GLN A 401 -5.30 -7.76 34.00
N ALA A 402 -5.30 -7.75 35.34
CA ALA A 402 -5.47 -6.53 36.12
C ALA A 402 -4.11 -5.85 36.30
N VAL A 403 -3.99 -4.60 35.85
CA VAL A 403 -2.75 -3.83 35.84
C VAL A 403 -2.94 -2.58 36.68
N LYS A 404 -2.21 -2.48 37.78
CA LYS A 404 -2.15 -1.25 38.57
C LYS A 404 -1.21 -0.26 37.89
N VAL A 405 -1.78 0.62 37.08
CA VAL A 405 -1.02 1.61 36.28
C VAL A 405 -0.54 2.76 37.17
N ILE A 406 -1.38 3.15 38.13
CA ILE A 406 -1.04 4.10 39.20
C ILE A 406 -1.54 3.48 40.52
N ASP A 407 -0.67 3.33 41.51
CA ASP A 407 -1.01 2.70 42.80
C ASP A 407 -0.66 3.65 43.96
N GLY A 408 -1.58 4.56 44.29
CA GLY A 408 -1.42 5.48 45.42
C GLY A 408 -0.29 6.50 45.23
N VAL A 409 -0.09 7.00 44.01
CA VAL A 409 0.99 7.95 43.69
C VAL A 409 0.57 9.36 44.06
N ALA A 410 1.50 10.16 44.61
CA ALA A 410 1.27 11.57 44.88
C ALA A 410 0.91 12.31 43.58
N THR A 411 -0.27 12.94 43.52
CA THR A 411 -0.79 13.56 42.30
C THR A 411 0.15 14.63 41.74
N ALA A 412 0.86 15.36 42.61
CA ALA A 412 1.85 16.36 42.21
C ALA A 412 3.00 15.79 41.35
N ASN A 413 3.35 14.51 41.50
CA ASN A 413 4.43 13.88 40.74
C ASN A 413 4.02 13.52 39.30
N ILE A 414 2.72 13.50 39.01
CA ILE A 414 2.15 12.97 37.75
C ILE A 414 1.10 13.88 37.13
N ALA A 415 0.90 15.09 37.67
CA ALA A 415 -0.12 16.03 37.22
C ALA A 415 0.11 16.43 35.76
N GLY A 416 -0.84 16.17 34.87
CA GLY A 416 -0.70 16.44 33.43
C GLY A 416 -0.04 15.32 32.63
N ALA A 417 0.33 14.20 33.25
CA ALA A 417 0.76 13.01 32.53
C ALA A 417 -0.43 12.18 32.06
N THR A 418 -0.32 11.60 30.87
CA THR A 418 -1.27 10.63 30.32
C THR A 418 -0.68 9.24 30.38
N PHE A 419 -1.38 8.32 31.05
CA PHE A 419 -0.95 6.96 31.29
C PHE A 419 -1.53 5.98 30.28
N TYR A 420 -0.72 5.01 29.91
CA TYR A 420 -1.02 3.98 28.94
C TYR A 420 -0.71 2.60 29.50
N VAL A 421 -1.42 1.60 28.99
CA VAL A 421 -1.08 0.19 29.13
C VAL A 421 -1.05 -0.45 27.75
N GLY A 422 -0.16 -1.40 27.56
CA GLY A 422 -0.07 -2.17 26.33
C GLY A 422 0.64 -3.49 26.54
N TYR A 423 0.69 -4.31 25.49
CA TYR A 423 1.42 -5.57 25.54
C TYR A 423 2.00 -5.98 24.19
N GLY A 424 3.00 -6.86 24.25
CA GLY A 424 3.64 -7.45 23.09
C GLY A 424 4.87 -8.28 23.48
N ALA A 425 5.51 -8.89 22.50
CA ALA A 425 6.75 -9.64 22.70
C ALA A 425 7.88 -8.75 23.27
N SER A 426 7.88 -7.46 22.90
CA SER A 426 8.77 -6.43 23.45
C SER A 426 8.04 -5.08 23.50
N ALA A 427 8.56 -4.12 24.27
CA ALA A 427 8.02 -2.75 24.29
C ALA A 427 8.10 -2.07 22.91
N THR A 428 9.17 -2.32 22.14
CA THR A 428 9.30 -1.84 20.76
C THR A 428 8.20 -2.41 19.87
N ALA A 429 7.93 -3.72 19.93
CA ALA A 429 6.85 -4.34 19.15
C ALA A 429 5.45 -3.87 19.58
N MET A 430 5.27 -3.57 20.87
CA MET A 430 4.05 -2.95 21.38
C MET A 430 3.82 -1.57 20.76
N MET A 431 4.86 -0.72 20.71
CA MET A 431 4.79 0.63 20.15
C MET A 431 4.65 0.64 18.62
N SER A 432 5.56 -0.04 17.90
CA SER A 432 5.53 -0.08 16.44
C SER A 432 4.29 -0.78 15.89
N GLY A 433 3.66 -1.65 16.68
CA GLY A 433 2.44 -2.36 16.33
C GLY A 433 1.17 -1.77 16.93
N GLY A 434 1.20 -0.62 17.60
CA GLY A 434 -0.03 0.07 18.04
C GLY A 434 -0.88 -0.64 19.11
N VAL A 435 -0.34 -1.58 19.90
CA VAL A 435 -1.13 -2.29 20.93
C VAL A 435 -0.88 -1.69 22.30
N ASN A 436 -1.40 -0.48 22.44
CA ASN A 436 -1.51 0.23 23.69
C ASN A 436 -2.80 1.03 23.72
N ARG A 437 -3.26 1.39 24.92
CA ARG A 437 -4.44 2.18 25.16
C ARG A 437 -4.19 3.22 26.22
N ASN A 438 -4.79 4.39 26.02
CA ASN A 438 -4.95 5.39 27.05
C ASN A 438 -5.76 4.83 28.22
N VAL A 439 -5.18 4.86 29.41
CA VAL A 439 -5.81 4.47 30.67
C VAL A 439 -6.46 5.69 31.30
N ILE A 440 -5.69 6.75 31.49
CA ILE A 440 -6.15 8.00 32.09
C ILE A 440 -5.19 9.16 31.82
N THR A 441 -5.74 10.37 31.67
CA THR A 441 -4.99 11.63 31.77
C THR A 441 -5.19 12.24 33.14
N VAL A 442 -4.10 12.47 33.88
CA VAL A 442 -4.17 13.14 35.19
C VAL A 442 -4.28 14.64 34.95
N PRO A 443 -5.23 15.36 35.59
CA PRO A 443 -5.31 16.81 35.48
C PRO A 443 -4.02 17.51 35.92
N GLY A 444 -3.65 18.60 35.24
CA GLY A 444 -2.48 19.41 35.54
C GLY A 444 -2.54 20.75 34.81
N THR A 445 -1.63 21.67 35.14
CA THR A 445 -1.51 22.98 34.47
C THR A 445 -0.90 22.83 33.07
N GLN A 446 0.09 21.95 32.93
CA GLN A 446 0.69 21.53 31.67
C GLN A 446 0.31 20.08 31.40
N VAL A 447 -0.53 19.84 30.41
CA VAL A 447 -1.03 18.50 30.10
C VAL A 447 -0.39 17.98 28.82
N CYS A 448 0.18 16.78 28.89
CA CYS A 448 0.64 16.02 27.75
C CYS A 448 -0.45 15.09 27.29
N GLN A 449 -1.28 15.57 26.38
CA GLN A 449 -2.34 14.78 25.75
C GLN A 449 -2.01 14.60 24.27
N PRO A 450 -1.34 13.51 23.89
CA PRO A 450 -0.95 13.26 22.51
C PRO A 450 -2.17 13.18 21.59
N LYS A 451 -2.02 13.66 20.36
CA LYS A 451 -3.09 13.68 19.35
C LYS A 451 -2.56 13.20 18.01
N PRO A 452 -3.41 12.60 17.16
CA PRO A 452 -3.03 12.26 15.80
C PRO A 452 -2.76 13.52 14.96
N PRO A 453 -1.90 13.44 13.93
CA PRO A 453 -1.71 14.53 12.98
C PRO A 453 -2.94 14.69 12.07
N GLN A 454 -3.11 15.89 11.52
CA GLN A 454 -3.97 16.08 10.37
C GLN A 454 -3.38 15.44 9.11
N THR A 455 -4.25 14.86 8.28
CA THR A 455 -3.93 14.50 6.90
C THR A 455 -3.55 15.75 6.12
N GLY A 456 -2.45 15.70 5.36
CA GLY A 456 -1.93 16.89 4.71
C GLY A 456 -0.52 16.84 4.18
N TRP A 457 -0.13 17.96 3.58
CA TRP A 457 1.25 18.34 3.32
C TRP A 457 1.92 18.92 4.56
N TRP A 458 3.16 18.51 4.80
CA TRP A 458 3.99 18.85 5.95
C TRP A 458 5.41 19.19 5.49
N TRP A 459 6.09 20.04 6.25
CA TRP A 459 7.41 20.56 5.85
C TRP A 459 8.21 21.06 7.05
N ASN A 460 9.45 21.45 6.81
CA ASN A 460 10.26 22.19 7.77
C ASN A 460 10.72 23.50 7.11
N ALA A 461 10.47 24.64 7.75
CA ALA A 461 10.78 25.96 7.20
C ALA A 461 12.28 26.23 7.00
N ALA A 462 13.15 25.55 7.73
CA ALA A 462 14.60 25.62 7.56
C ALA A 462 15.13 24.69 6.46
N GLU A 463 14.28 23.85 5.87
CA GLU A 463 14.66 22.82 4.88
C GLU A 463 13.83 22.91 3.60
N ASP A 464 13.52 24.13 3.15
CA ASP A 464 12.67 24.36 1.99
C ASP A 464 13.20 23.67 0.73
N GLY A 465 12.29 22.99 0.01
CA GLY A 465 12.60 22.19 -1.18
C GLY A 465 12.52 20.68 -0.99
N ARG A 466 12.39 20.19 0.24
CA ARG A 466 11.93 18.84 0.58
C ARG A 466 10.70 18.92 1.48
N GLY A 467 10.00 17.81 1.65
CA GLY A 467 8.88 17.75 2.59
C GLY A 467 8.15 16.42 2.53
N TYR A 468 6.95 16.43 3.09
CA TYR A 468 6.29 15.21 3.52
C TYR A 468 4.79 15.27 3.27
N THR A 469 4.18 14.13 2.99
CA THR A 469 2.74 13.95 3.12
C THR A 469 2.45 12.96 4.21
N ILE A 470 1.43 13.26 5.00
CA ILE A 470 0.92 12.38 6.02
C ILE A 470 -0.56 12.18 5.73
N GLU A 471 -0.99 10.93 5.64
CA GLU A 471 -2.40 10.58 5.66
C GLU A 471 -2.67 9.73 6.89
N SER A 472 -3.55 10.22 7.75
CA SER A 472 -3.91 9.62 9.03
C SER A 472 -5.40 9.25 8.98
N THR A 473 -5.72 7.99 9.25
CA THR A 473 -7.11 7.51 9.29
C THR A 473 -7.21 6.37 10.29
N GLY A 474 -8.07 6.53 11.30
CA GLY A 474 -8.22 5.54 12.36
C GLY A 474 -6.90 5.29 13.09
N ASP A 475 -6.46 4.05 13.12
CA ASP A 475 -5.21 3.58 13.72
C ASP A 475 -4.08 3.46 12.69
N LYS A 476 -4.20 4.00 11.48
CA LYS A 476 -3.22 3.84 10.40
C LYS A 476 -2.66 5.20 9.97
N LEU A 477 -1.40 5.18 9.58
CA LEU A 477 -0.72 6.32 8.99
C LEU A 477 0.05 5.88 7.74
N PHE A 478 0.00 6.70 6.71
CA PHE A 478 0.88 6.66 5.55
C PHE A 478 1.66 7.94 5.45
N PHE A 479 2.96 7.77 5.24
CA PHE A 479 3.94 8.81 5.12
C PHE A 479 4.59 8.68 3.75
N ALA A 480 4.72 9.79 3.04
CA ALA A 480 5.66 9.89 1.93
C ALA A 480 6.57 11.10 2.12
N ALA A 481 7.84 10.94 1.77
CA ALA A 481 8.81 12.02 1.69
C ALA A 481 9.20 12.26 0.23
N TYR A 482 9.28 13.53 -0.16
CA TYR A 482 9.86 13.94 -1.44
C TYR A 482 11.17 14.69 -1.18
N LEU A 483 12.23 14.24 -1.84
CA LEU A 483 13.58 14.76 -1.65
C LEU A 483 14.45 14.40 -2.86
N TYR A 484 15.77 14.31 -2.68
CA TYR A 484 16.73 14.11 -3.76
C TYR A 484 17.71 12.97 -3.45
N ASP A 485 18.20 12.32 -4.51
CA ASP A 485 19.31 11.38 -4.43
C ASP A 485 20.66 12.12 -4.50
N VAL A 486 21.76 11.39 -4.27
CA VAL A 486 23.12 11.95 -4.30
C VAL A 486 23.55 12.49 -5.66
N SER A 487 22.87 12.11 -6.75
CA SER A 487 23.09 12.67 -8.09
C SER A 487 22.35 13.99 -8.32
N GLY A 488 21.50 14.40 -7.37
CA GLY A 488 20.66 15.58 -7.47
C GLY A 488 19.34 15.33 -8.21
N ARG A 489 18.98 14.09 -8.53
CA ARG A 489 17.65 13.78 -9.07
C ARG A 489 16.64 13.78 -7.93
N SER A 490 15.42 14.20 -8.22
CA SER A 490 14.31 14.00 -7.28
C SER A 490 14.11 12.49 -7.03
N THR A 491 13.68 12.14 -5.83
CA THR A 491 13.33 10.79 -5.40
C THR A 491 12.29 10.87 -4.30
N TRP A 492 11.65 9.76 -3.98
CA TRP A 492 10.67 9.69 -2.90
C TRP A 492 10.82 8.40 -2.10
N TYR A 493 10.35 8.45 -0.84
CA TYR A 493 10.27 7.30 0.06
C TYR A 493 8.89 7.24 0.68
N ILE A 494 8.43 6.04 1.03
CA ILE A 494 7.16 5.86 1.71
C ILE A 494 7.33 5.03 2.98
N ALA A 495 6.41 5.19 3.92
CA ALA A 495 6.25 4.30 5.06
C ALA A 495 4.77 4.24 5.43
N ALA A 496 4.26 3.08 5.80
CA ALA A 496 2.87 2.94 6.20
C ALA A 496 2.75 1.90 7.31
N GLY A 497 1.73 2.01 8.15
CA GLY A 497 1.63 1.15 9.33
C GLY A 497 0.60 1.62 10.35
N PRO A 498 0.43 0.85 11.42
CA PRO A 498 -0.41 1.26 12.54
C PRO A 498 0.26 2.42 13.30
N THR A 499 -0.56 3.23 13.94
CA THR A 499 -0.17 4.25 14.89
C THR A 499 -0.32 3.73 16.31
N SER A 500 0.26 4.45 17.26
CA SER A 500 0.29 4.16 18.68
C SER A 500 0.09 5.45 19.47
N ILE A 501 -0.18 5.32 20.77
CA ILE A 501 -0.36 6.46 21.68
C ILE A 501 -1.45 7.40 21.13
N ASP A 502 -2.67 6.86 20.97
CA ASP A 502 -3.83 7.60 20.45
C ASP A 502 -3.60 8.23 19.06
N GLY A 503 -2.78 7.59 18.23
CA GLY A 503 -2.49 8.07 16.87
C GLY A 503 -1.30 9.03 16.76
N SER A 504 -0.73 9.43 17.89
CA SER A 504 0.35 10.43 17.97
C SER A 504 1.74 9.91 17.65
N LEU A 505 1.94 8.59 17.66
CA LEU A 505 3.23 7.97 17.40
C LEU A 505 3.10 6.94 16.27
N PHE A 506 3.87 7.12 15.22
CA PHE A 506 4.01 6.17 14.12
C PHE A 506 5.45 5.72 13.99
N VAL A 507 5.66 4.41 13.81
CA VAL A 507 6.97 3.82 13.55
C VAL A 507 6.83 2.84 12.38
N GLY A 508 7.56 3.09 11.29
CA GLY A 508 7.46 2.28 10.07
C GLY A 508 8.79 2.16 9.34
N ASN A 509 8.93 1.12 8.51
CA ASN A 509 10.09 0.98 7.64
C ASN A 509 10.02 1.98 6.49
N LEU A 510 11.16 2.57 6.14
CA LEU A 510 11.26 3.50 5.02
C LEU A 510 11.56 2.74 3.72
N GLU A 511 10.58 2.72 2.83
CA GLU A 511 10.60 1.99 1.58
C GLU A 511 10.90 2.91 0.39
N SER A 512 11.55 2.36 -0.63
CA SER A 512 11.80 2.99 -1.92
C SER A 512 11.40 2.03 -3.03
N TYR A 513 11.12 2.56 -4.21
CA TYR A 513 10.73 1.76 -5.36
C TYR A 513 11.44 2.26 -6.62
N THR A 514 11.64 1.38 -7.60
CA THR A 514 12.31 1.66 -8.88
C THR A 514 11.63 0.92 -10.02
N ASN A 515 12.02 1.18 -11.28
CA ASN A 515 11.51 0.54 -12.49
C ASN A 515 10.01 0.73 -12.77
N GLY A 516 9.35 1.65 -12.09
CA GLY A 516 7.93 1.89 -12.32
C GLY A 516 7.63 2.82 -13.50
N GLN A 517 6.35 3.09 -13.69
CA GLN A 517 5.82 3.79 -14.86
C GLN A 517 6.06 5.31 -14.84
N SER A 518 6.43 5.87 -16.00
CA SER A 518 6.56 7.33 -16.16
C SER A 518 5.20 8.05 -16.28
N LEU A 519 5.18 9.38 -16.25
CA LEU A 519 3.91 10.13 -16.24
C LEU A 519 3.00 9.80 -17.45
N SER A 520 3.59 9.70 -18.64
CA SER A 520 2.89 9.37 -19.90
C SER A 520 3.22 7.99 -20.47
N GLY A 521 4.22 7.28 -19.92
CA GLY A 521 4.70 6.01 -20.44
C GLY A 521 3.74 4.83 -20.22
N ALA A 522 4.05 3.72 -20.89
CA ALA A 522 3.38 2.44 -20.70
C ALA A 522 3.57 1.90 -19.28
N PHE A 523 2.70 0.99 -18.85
CA PHE A 523 2.75 0.44 -17.50
C PHE A 523 4.06 -0.30 -17.23
N ARG A 524 4.67 0.00 -16.08
CA ARG A 524 5.81 -0.74 -15.53
C ARG A 524 5.55 -0.93 -14.04
N SER A 525 5.57 -2.18 -13.58
CA SER A 525 5.38 -2.48 -12.16
C SER A 525 6.62 -1.99 -11.38
N PRO A 526 6.43 -1.17 -10.34
CA PRO A 526 7.54 -0.74 -9.52
C PRO A 526 8.10 -1.90 -8.69
N VAL A 527 9.40 -1.92 -8.50
CA VAL A 527 10.12 -2.96 -7.74
C VAL A 527 10.65 -2.34 -6.45
N ARG A 528 10.29 -2.95 -5.31
CA ARG A 528 10.87 -2.62 -4.00
C ARG A 528 12.22 -3.32 -3.84
N PRO A 529 13.35 -2.59 -3.68
CA PRO A 529 14.64 -3.20 -3.38
C PRO A 529 14.59 -4.07 -2.11
N PRO A 530 15.43 -5.12 -2.00
CA PRO A 530 15.41 -6.03 -0.86
C PRO A 530 15.93 -5.39 0.44
N VAL A 531 16.73 -4.33 0.34
CA VAL A 531 17.26 -3.59 1.50
C VAL A 531 16.42 -2.34 1.72
N LEU A 532 15.89 -2.18 2.92
CA LEU A 532 15.08 -1.03 3.33
C LEU A 532 15.98 0.14 3.74
N ASN A 533 15.44 1.36 3.66
CA ASN A 533 16.17 2.61 3.92
C ASN A 533 16.12 3.00 5.41
N GLY A 534 16.15 2.02 6.32
CA GLY A 534 16.00 2.25 7.75
C GLY A 534 14.54 2.44 8.20
N GLN A 535 14.37 3.04 9.38
CA GLN A 535 13.07 3.24 10.02
C GLN A 535 12.77 4.73 10.15
N VAL A 536 11.50 5.09 10.03
CA VAL A 536 10.97 6.41 10.33
C VAL A 536 10.09 6.35 11.58
N THR A 537 10.27 7.31 12.47
CA THR A 537 9.41 7.60 13.61
C THR A 537 8.80 8.99 13.41
N LEU A 538 7.48 9.07 13.43
CA LEU A 538 6.76 10.34 13.49
C LEU A 538 6.08 10.46 14.85
N ALA A 539 6.25 11.61 15.49
CA ALA A 539 5.73 11.88 16.81
C ALA A 539 5.01 13.22 16.83
N PHE A 540 3.78 13.27 17.35
CA PHE A 540 2.90 14.44 17.30
C PHE A 540 2.35 14.76 18.69
N ASN A 541 2.28 16.04 19.05
CA ASN A 541 1.48 16.43 20.23
C ASN A 541 0.14 17.03 19.88
N ASP A 542 0.05 17.59 18.69
CA ASP A 542 -1.14 18.20 18.18
C ASP A 542 -1.24 17.92 16.68
N GLU A 543 -2.34 18.38 16.12
CA GLU A 543 -2.72 18.13 14.75
C GLU A 543 -1.81 18.80 13.71
N HIS A 544 -1.00 19.79 14.11
CA HIS A 544 -0.25 20.70 13.23
C HIS A 544 1.26 20.66 13.41
N HIS A 545 1.78 20.12 14.50
CA HIS A 545 3.22 20.06 14.78
C HIS A 545 3.68 18.63 15.10
N GLY A 546 4.80 18.24 14.52
CA GLY A 546 5.40 16.92 14.67
C GLY A 546 6.92 16.92 14.73
N THR A 547 7.47 15.76 15.07
CA THR A 547 8.90 15.45 15.00
C THR A 547 9.08 14.20 14.15
N LEU A 548 9.92 14.32 13.13
CA LEU A 548 10.37 13.24 12.25
C LEU A 548 11.76 12.78 12.70
N ILE A 549 11.89 11.51 13.05
CA ILE A 549 13.17 10.86 13.36
C ILE A 549 13.37 9.74 12.34
N TRP A 550 14.42 9.84 11.54
CA TRP A 550 14.70 8.92 10.42
C TRP A 550 16.21 8.86 10.20
N PRO A 551 16.76 8.10 9.23
CA PRO A 551 18.22 8.03 9.03
C PRO A 551 18.88 9.39 8.79
N GLY A 552 18.10 10.37 8.33
CA GLY A 552 18.52 11.76 8.16
C GLY A 552 18.64 12.58 9.45
N GLY A 553 18.38 12.00 10.62
CA GLY A 553 18.42 12.69 11.92
C GLY A 553 17.04 13.04 12.45
N THR A 554 16.96 14.08 13.27
CA THR A 554 15.71 14.58 13.87
C THR A 554 15.32 15.91 13.24
N VAL A 555 14.10 15.98 12.72
CA VAL A 555 13.56 17.14 11.98
C VAL A 555 12.23 17.53 12.61
N ALA A 556 12.08 18.79 13.02
CA ALA A 556 10.76 19.33 13.37
C ALA A 556 9.94 19.51 12.09
N ILE A 557 8.66 19.15 12.11
CA ILE A 557 7.77 19.27 10.95
C ILE A 557 6.48 19.99 11.33
N ASP A 558 6.02 20.85 10.45
CA ASP A 558 4.82 21.65 10.61
C ASP A 558 3.85 21.34 9.47
N ARG A 559 2.56 21.41 9.77
CA ARG A 559 1.50 21.32 8.78
C ARG A 559 1.60 22.52 7.84
N MET A 560 1.73 22.26 6.55
CA MET A 560 1.81 23.31 5.54
C MET A 560 0.48 24.05 5.45
N GLU A 561 0.55 25.37 5.54
CA GLU A 561 -0.59 26.27 5.47
C GLU A 561 -0.53 27.07 4.16
N TRP A 562 -1.58 26.95 3.34
CA TRP A 562 -1.73 27.74 2.12
C TRP A 562 -2.80 28.81 2.31
N GLY A 563 -2.37 30.06 2.27
CA GLY A 563 -3.21 31.21 2.63
C GLY A 563 -3.41 31.31 4.14
N VAL A 564 -3.68 32.52 4.64
CA VAL A 564 -3.86 32.75 6.08
C VAL A 564 -5.11 32.01 6.58
N GLY A 565 -4.95 31.15 7.58
CA GLY A 565 -5.98 30.26 8.11
C GLY A 565 -6.26 29.03 7.25
N GLY A 566 -5.42 28.72 6.25
CA GLY A 566 -5.69 27.73 5.21
C GLY A 566 -6.06 26.34 5.73
N VAL A 567 -5.32 25.86 6.74
CA VAL A 567 -5.53 24.54 7.37
C VAL A 567 -6.88 24.43 8.08
N ASN A 568 -7.46 25.55 8.52
CA ASN A 568 -8.75 25.63 9.21
C ASN A 568 -9.85 26.23 8.31
N ALA A 569 -9.59 26.40 7.01
CA ALA A 569 -10.53 27.01 6.10
C ALA A 569 -11.75 26.11 5.89
N VAL A 570 -12.95 26.70 5.85
CA VAL A 570 -14.17 25.96 5.53
C VAL A 570 -14.07 25.45 4.09
N PRO A 571 -14.30 24.14 3.85
CA PRO A 571 -14.29 23.60 2.50
C PRO A 571 -15.27 24.31 1.58
N GLN A 572 -14.86 24.56 0.33
CA GLN A 572 -15.76 25.08 -0.69
C GLN A 572 -16.88 24.08 -1.02
N ALA A 573 -17.99 24.56 -1.56
CA ALA A 573 -19.05 23.67 -2.04
C ALA A 573 -18.51 22.70 -3.10
N ASN A 574 -18.85 21.42 -3.00
CA ASN A 574 -18.39 20.34 -3.89
C ASN A 574 -16.85 20.15 -3.92
N GLN A 575 -16.14 20.62 -2.89
CA GLN A 575 -14.70 20.39 -2.76
C GLN A 575 -14.39 18.89 -2.67
N PRO A 576 -13.45 18.37 -3.48
CA PRO A 576 -12.95 17.00 -3.35
C PRO A 576 -12.27 16.75 -2.00
N GLU A 577 -12.17 15.49 -1.60
CA GLU A 577 -11.46 15.11 -0.38
C GLU A 577 -9.94 15.29 -0.52
N ASN A 578 -9.32 15.84 0.54
CA ASN A 578 -7.88 15.94 0.66
C ASN A 578 -7.26 14.57 0.94
N GLY A 579 -6.07 14.31 0.38
CA GLY A 579 -5.23 13.13 0.64
C GLY A 579 -4.74 12.45 -0.63
N TRP A 580 -4.43 11.16 -0.56
CA TRP A 580 -3.96 10.37 -1.68
C TRP A 580 -5.06 9.92 -2.63
N TRP A 581 -4.76 9.91 -3.92
CA TRP A 581 -5.62 9.54 -5.05
C TRP A 581 -4.84 8.69 -6.03
N LEU A 582 -5.50 7.69 -6.63
CA LEU A 582 -4.80 6.70 -7.45
C LEU A 582 -5.51 6.34 -8.73
N SER A 583 -4.70 6.03 -9.73
CA SER A 583 -5.14 5.51 -11.01
C SER A 583 -5.47 4.03 -10.92
N GLY A 584 -6.76 3.70 -10.97
CA GLY A 584 -7.33 2.38 -10.69
C GLY A 584 -6.87 1.17 -11.54
N LEU A 585 -5.81 1.29 -12.36
CA LEU A 585 -5.36 0.26 -13.31
C LEU A 585 -3.83 0.10 -13.44
N ASP A 586 -3.03 1.01 -12.88
CA ASP A 586 -1.58 1.07 -13.05
C ASP A 586 -0.90 1.23 -11.68
N ASP A 587 -0.27 0.16 -11.17
CA ASP A 587 0.51 0.17 -9.93
C ASP A 587 1.71 1.14 -10.01
N GLY A 588 2.06 1.78 -8.89
CA GLY A 588 3.32 2.52 -8.73
C GLY A 588 3.28 4.03 -8.96
N ARG A 589 2.15 4.61 -9.38
CA ARG A 589 1.97 6.07 -9.36
C ARG A 589 0.92 6.46 -8.34
N GLY A 590 1.14 7.56 -7.64
CA GLY A 590 0.16 8.14 -6.71
C GLY A 590 0.11 9.65 -6.82
N PHE A 591 -1.05 10.21 -6.53
CA PHE A 591 -1.28 11.65 -6.55
C PHE A 591 -1.78 12.08 -5.17
N PHE A 592 -1.05 12.96 -4.51
CA PHE A 592 -1.56 13.64 -3.33
C PHE A 592 -2.25 14.92 -3.78
N ILE A 593 -3.51 15.12 -3.37
CA ILE A 593 -4.30 16.29 -3.75
C ILE A 593 -4.83 16.92 -2.48
N GLU A 594 -4.71 18.25 -2.39
CA GLU A 594 -5.15 18.98 -1.24
C GLU A 594 -5.71 20.36 -1.62
N TRP A 595 -6.81 20.72 -0.97
CA TRP A 595 -7.47 22.01 -1.08
C TRP A 595 -7.46 22.72 0.28
N GLN A 596 -6.96 23.95 0.30
CA GLN A 596 -7.01 24.86 1.45
C GLN A 596 -7.38 26.26 0.96
N ALA A 597 -8.38 26.91 1.58
CA ALA A 597 -8.77 28.29 1.26
C ALA A 597 -8.91 28.61 -0.25
N GLY A 598 -9.39 27.64 -1.05
CA GLY A 598 -9.53 27.76 -2.51
C GLY A 598 -8.25 27.56 -3.33
N ILE A 599 -7.11 27.34 -2.68
CA ILE A 599 -5.84 26.92 -3.29
C ILE A 599 -5.89 25.41 -3.48
N GLY A 600 -5.70 24.96 -4.72
CA GLY A 600 -5.47 23.56 -5.03
C GLY A 600 -3.97 23.29 -5.09
N PHE A 601 -3.52 22.26 -4.40
CA PHE A 601 -2.16 21.75 -4.47
C PHE A 601 -2.20 20.26 -4.83
N MET A 602 -1.25 19.84 -5.66
CA MET A 602 -1.11 18.46 -6.05
C MET A 602 0.37 18.07 -6.14
N ALA A 603 0.68 16.87 -5.68
CA ALA A 603 1.95 16.22 -5.93
C ALA A 603 1.73 14.88 -6.63
N GLY A 604 2.51 14.62 -7.68
CA GLY A 604 2.61 13.31 -8.31
C GLY A 604 3.85 12.60 -7.82
N PHE A 605 3.73 11.30 -7.59
CA PHE A 605 4.82 10.37 -7.27
C PHE A 605 4.82 9.29 -8.35
N MET A 606 5.88 9.24 -9.16
CA MET A 606 5.99 8.32 -10.30
C MET A 606 7.47 8.09 -10.63
N TYR A 607 7.76 7.78 -11.89
CA TYR A 607 9.10 7.50 -12.37
C TYR A 607 9.42 8.33 -13.63
N ASP A 608 10.70 8.42 -13.98
CA ASP A 608 11.13 8.85 -15.30
C ASP A 608 11.08 7.68 -16.30
N ASP A 609 11.42 7.93 -17.57
CA ASP A 609 11.40 6.89 -18.60
C ASP A 609 12.45 5.79 -18.38
N ALA A 610 13.51 6.07 -17.61
CA ALA A 610 14.46 5.05 -17.17
C ALA A 610 13.91 4.18 -16.02
N GLY A 611 12.82 4.61 -15.37
CA GLY A 611 12.24 3.95 -14.21
C GLY A 611 12.86 4.41 -12.90
N ALA A 612 13.61 5.51 -12.87
CA ALA A 612 14.06 6.12 -11.61
C ALA A 612 12.90 6.91 -10.98
N PRO A 613 12.73 6.87 -9.64
CA PRO A 613 11.67 7.61 -8.97
C PRO A 613 11.80 9.11 -9.23
N VAL A 614 10.68 9.79 -9.48
CA VAL A 614 10.60 11.23 -9.69
C VAL A 614 9.30 11.74 -9.06
N TRP A 615 9.31 12.97 -8.55
CA TRP A 615 8.11 13.66 -8.09
C TRP A 615 7.91 14.96 -8.85
N TYR A 616 6.64 15.33 -9.03
CA TYR A 616 6.21 16.59 -9.62
C TYR A 616 5.23 17.28 -8.70
N ILE A 617 5.18 18.60 -8.75
CA ILE A 617 4.14 19.39 -8.06
C ILE A 617 3.38 20.25 -9.05
N ALA A 618 2.13 20.54 -8.73
CA ALA A 618 1.31 21.48 -9.45
C ALA A 618 0.45 22.22 -8.42
N ALA A 619 0.40 23.54 -8.52
CA ALA A 619 -0.44 24.37 -7.66
C ALA A 619 -1.32 25.27 -8.53
N ASN A 620 -2.55 25.51 -8.07
CA ASN A 620 -3.44 26.52 -8.63
C ASN A 620 -3.86 27.45 -7.47
N PRO A 621 -3.36 28.71 -7.46
CA PRO A 621 -3.46 29.57 -6.29
C PRO A 621 -4.89 30.00 -5.94
N LEU A 622 -5.86 29.98 -6.87
CA LEU A 622 -7.27 30.24 -6.54
C LEU A 622 -8.19 29.60 -7.60
N SER A 623 -9.00 28.61 -7.20
CA SER A 623 -10.08 28.07 -8.04
C SER A 623 -11.46 28.48 -7.52
N ALA A 624 -12.31 28.99 -8.42
CA ALA A 624 -13.73 29.23 -8.15
C ALA A 624 -14.55 27.91 -8.19
N ASN A 625 -14.03 26.87 -8.84
CA ASN A 625 -14.65 25.56 -8.92
C ASN A 625 -13.66 24.48 -8.48
N ALA A 626 -13.81 23.98 -7.25
CA ALA A 626 -12.97 22.93 -6.70
C ALA A 626 -13.11 21.57 -7.44
N GLN A 627 -14.11 21.40 -8.31
CA GLN A 627 -14.25 20.18 -9.12
C GLN A 627 -13.37 20.18 -10.38
N VAL A 628 -12.64 21.26 -10.66
CA VAL A 628 -11.67 21.29 -11.76
C VAL A 628 -10.34 21.83 -11.23
N PHE A 629 -9.30 21.01 -11.36
CA PHE A 629 -7.93 21.43 -11.15
C PHE A 629 -7.23 21.56 -12.51
N SER A 630 -6.58 22.68 -12.77
CA SER A 630 -5.77 22.90 -13.97
C SER A 630 -4.53 23.72 -13.60
N SER A 631 -3.36 23.19 -13.91
CA SER A 631 -2.06 23.85 -13.73
C SER A 631 -1.02 23.18 -14.65
N ASN A 632 0.27 23.40 -14.41
CA ASN A 632 1.37 22.70 -15.05
C ASN A 632 2.17 21.93 -14.01
N TRP A 633 2.65 20.75 -14.40
CA TRP A 633 3.59 19.96 -13.62
C TRP A 633 4.96 20.61 -13.61
N GLU A 634 5.47 20.83 -12.41
CA GLU A 634 6.81 21.35 -12.14
C GLU A 634 7.71 20.24 -11.59
N GLN A 635 8.98 20.28 -11.98
CA GLN A 635 10.03 19.42 -11.45
C GLN A 635 11.07 20.27 -10.74
N TYR A 636 11.70 19.68 -9.72
CA TYR A 636 12.83 20.26 -9.02
C TYR A 636 13.98 19.26 -8.98
N THR A 637 15.22 19.76 -8.89
CA THR A 637 16.46 18.96 -8.84
C THR A 637 17.43 19.56 -7.83
N ASN A 638 18.52 18.86 -7.53
CA ASN A 638 19.66 19.37 -6.78
C ASN A 638 19.38 19.85 -5.34
N GLY A 639 18.28 19.42 -4.71
CA GLY A 639 17.99 19.76 -3.33
C GLY A 639 18.63 18.79 -2.32
N GLN A 640 18.11 18.83 -1.08
CA GLN A 640 18.63 18.06 0.05
C GLN A 640 18.36 16.55 -0.05
N THR A 641 19.39 15.74 0.21
CA THR A 641 19.27 14.27 0.26
C THR A 641 18.78 13.76 1.62
N LEU A 642 18.51 12.45 1.75
CA LEU A 642 17.99 11.85 2.99
C LEU A 642 18.89 12.16 4.19
N THR A 643 20.19 11.92 4.06
CA THR A 643 21.20 12.11 5.10
C THR A 643 22.10 13.34 4.88
N GLY A 644 21.78 14.17 3.89
CA GLY A 644 22.60 15.30 3.48
C GLY A 644 22.26 16.56 4.25
N THR A 645 23.22 17.49 4.31
CA THR A 645 22.98 18.86 4.78
C THR A 645 22.00 19.56 3.85
N TYR A 646 21.31 20.59 4.36
CA TYR A 646 20.41 21.41 3.57
C TYR A 646 21.08 21.93 2.29
N ARG A 647 20.35 21.81 1.17
CA ARG A 647 20.70 22.37 -0.13
C ARG A 647 19.40 22.83 -0.82
N PRO A 648 19.30 24.09 -1.25
CA PRO A 648 18.11 24.57 -1.94
C PRO A 648 18.00 23.88 -3.31
N PRO A 649 16.78 23.52 -3.74
CA PRO A 649 16.60 22.89 -5.03
C PRO A 649 16.59 23.91 -6.17
N ASN A 650 16.85 23.40 -7.38
CA ASN A 650 16.75 24.13 -8.63
C ASN A 650 15.50 23.68 -9.39
N ARG A 651 14.64 24.63 -9.75
CA ARG A 651 13.54 24.43 -10.69
C ARG A 651 14.04 24.69 -12.12
N PRO A 652 14.06 23.68 -13.00
CA PRO A 652 14.36 23.90 -14.41
C PRO A 652 13.35 24.86 -15.06
N PRO A 653 13.75 25.61 -16.11
CA PRO A 653 12.87 26.57 -16.77
C PRO A 653 11.73 25.91 -17.56
N THR A 654 11.86 24.62 -17.89
CA THR A 654 10.87 23.84 -18.65
C THR A 654 9.89 23.14 -17.73
N LEU A 655 8.60 23.37 -17.95
CA LEU A 655 7.52 22.60 -17.32
C LEU A 655 7.44 21.20 -17.94
N VAL A 656 6.98 20.23 -17.14
CA VAL A 656 6.83 18.83 -17.59
C VAL A 656 5.62 18.68 -18.51
N GLY A 657 4.55 19.42 -18.25
CA GLY A 657 3.34 19.43 -19.07
C GLY A 657 2.09 19.85 -18.29
N PRO A 658 0.91 19.90 -18.94
CA PRO A 658 -0.33 20.26 -18.27
C PRO A 658 -0.75 19.20 -17.23
N ALA A 659 -1.35 19.67 -16.14
CA ALA A 659 -1.92 18.87 -15.07
C ALA A 659 -3.41 19.23 -14.94
N THR A 660 -4.29 18.44 -15.55
CA THR A 660 -5.74 18.70 -15.53
C THR A 660 -6.50 17.55 -14.89
N ILE A 661 -7.33 17.84 -13.90
CA ILE A 661 -8.20 16.89 -13.24
C ILE A 661 -9.63 17.43 -13.20
N GLN A 662 -10.58 16.58 -13.53
CA GLN A 662 -12.00 16.83 -13.34
C GLN A 662 -12.56 15.85 -12.31
N PHE A 663 -13.13 16.37 -11.23
CA PHE A 663 -13.76 15.59 -10.17
C PHE A 663 -15.24 15.40 -10.47
N SER A 664 -15.74 14.18 -10.30
CA SER A 664 -17.17 13.85 -10.42
C SER A 664 -17.85 13.72 -9.05
N GLY A 665 -17.10 13.89 -7.96
CA GLY A 665 -17.58 13.85 -6.59
C GLY A 665 -16.41 13.94 -5.59
N PRO A 666 -16.67 13.73 -4.29
CA PRO A 666 -15.64 13.86 -3.25
C PRO A 666 -14.50 12.84 -3.37
N ALA A 667 -14.76 11.68 -4.00
CA ALA A 667 -13.85 10.54 -4.03
C ALA A 667 -13.53 10.00 -5.44
N ASN A 668 -14.01 10.66 -6.51
CA ASN A 668 -13.83 10.19 -7.90
C ASN A 668 -13.41 11.33 -8.82
N ALA A 669 -12.45 11.06 -9.71
CA ALA A 669 -11.97 12.02 -10.68
C ALA A 669 -11.45 11.37 -11.98
N VAL A 670 -11.24 12.19 -12.99
CA VAL A 670 -10.54 11.84 -14.24
C VAL A 670 -9.39 12.83 -14.42
N MET A 671 -8.17 12.32 -14.47
CA MET A 671 -6.98 13.11 -14.80
C MET A 671 -6.67 12.99 -16.29
N THR A 672 -6.37 14.10 -16.93
CA THR A 672 -5.80 14.14 -18.29
C THR A 672 -4.29 14.33 -18.19
N MET A 673 -3.53 13.34 -18.64
CA MET A 673 -2.06 13.35 -18.66
C MET A 673 -1.52 14.21 -19.81
N PRO A 674 -0.24 14.62 -19.76
CA PRO A 674 0.46 15.12 -20.94
C PRO A 674 0.31 14.13 -22.11
N GLY A 675 -0.08 14.65 -23.29
CA GLY A 675 -0.40 13.83 -24.46
C GLY A 675 -1.87 13.41 -24.56
N GLY A 676 -2.74 13.79 -23.61
CA GLY A 676 -4.19 13.66 -23.72
C GLY A 676 -4.78 12.34 -23.20
N ARG A 677 -3.95 11.40 -22.75
CA ARG A 677 -4.42 10.14 -22.13
C ARG A 677 -5.19 10.45 -20.85
N GLN A 678 -6.39 9.91 -20.73
CA GLN A 678 -7.22 10.04 -19.53
C GLN A 678 -7.06 8.84 -18.60
N VAL A 679 -7.04 9.11 -17.29
CA VAL A 679 -6.90 8.11 -16.24
C VAL A 679 -7.90 8.40 -15.14
N THR A 680 -8.71 7.41 -14.77
CA THR A 680 -9.65 7.52 -13.64
C THR A 680 -8.88 7.46 -12.33
N LEU A 681 -9.12 8.45 -11.46
CA LEU A 681 -8.59 8.51 -10.11
C LEU A 681 -9.68 8.29 -9.07
N THR A 682 -9.32 7.61 -7.99
CA THR A 682 -10.18 7.48 -6.80
C THR A 682 -9.42 7.71 -5.51
N ARG A 683 -10.13 8.25 -4.51
CA ARG A 683 -9.56 8.64 -3.22
C ARG A 683 -9.13 7.43 -2.41
N TYR A 684 -7.93 7.51 -1.82
CA TYR A 684 -7.44 6.54 -0.85
C TYR A 684 -8.26 6.52 0.42
N ARG A 685 -8.64 5.33 0.84
CA ARG A 685 -9.05 5.02 2.21
C ARG A 685 -8.21 3.85 2.72
N PHE A 686 -7.65 4.01 3.92
CA PHE A 686 -6.83 3.02 4.63
C PHE A 686 -7.59 1.78 5.08
#